data_AF-A0A949Z680-F1
#
_entry.id   AF-A0A949Z680-F1
#
_cell.length_a   1.000
_cell.length_b   1.000
_cell.length_c   1.000
_cell.angle_alpha   90.00
_cell.angle_beta   90.00
_cell.angle_gamma   90.00
#
_symmetry.space_group_name_H-M   'P 1'
#
loop_
_entity.id
_entity.type
_entity.pdbx_description
1 polymer ?
#
loop_
_entity_poly.entity_id
_entity_poly.type
_entity_poly.pdbx_seq_one_letter_code
_entity_poly.pdbx_strand_id
1 'polypeptide(L)'
;MKELAYLFNAFASLALWVKLLLFLLIGAFIFAAYYVFGLRTALLVAIGIAALVLLFALYLLIVFWARQRRAATMRGEIAGTGANSGITDAAARGRLEDLHRNFAKGIEKFESAGKDFYGLPWYVIVGEPGSGKTEAIRHSQAGFPPGLQDQFQGVGGTINMNWWFTNYAVILDTAGRLIFEEVQPGATSEWLEFLGLLRKHRFNCPVNGLLLTVPVESLVQDSPEEMERKAAKIARQLEVIQRQLDIRFPVFVLVTKCDLIHGFREYFESLDDPRAQQQMLGWSNPTPLDAPFRPELLEDHLRTVAQRLRRRRLGLLLDPISGEADSRRADEVDRLYDFPQSLSALAPRLRRYLETIFVAGEWTSRPLFLRGIYFTSSMREGSALDEELARVMGLPVDRLPAGRAWEREHSYFLRDLFLDKVFREDGLVTRASNTDRMLLHRKLLLFGAGVLGLLCLLLFGIFGFRSLQESVVAQSGFWARAREGWRGKIWQPIVIGDPAGSALFQYRGDQPVGPGFTPETRAGFHYEKLSIADFHEALRELAGKPLQIPWIFSLFAHSGTDPDRGRQHAQRVLFEDSVVKPLLDATRQKMSEPNPLLPRHGKPDPRPPDRVSTLEAKALAALVRVEIALRRNFGQSAEGMPGADFLAPLLEYVADRSNEPRLIDIMNWTYSDNPDGHGKWPVEWASGGSSLAENTAIRVGLDHLLTGARDRIQTRAGNLQLLVQLADLARQYQATEIDLSTKAGIKDDPATSDREVAIMFDKVNTVKIAMEEKLAELRRAGVFEDGPETLIAGYQNLIAGNESRFGQIAAIQADIEKVLPAANATGNPLNKILQALPRDDNKYALLREIKAKLADISEQMKTQVAGAVSQPQLEEFKTLDDAIFVPVKEKKASYLARWDWYRECREGAPQFHYTERMNLIGLVWKPFELLTSALAALGAKAEDYPGKLKEPFVATCNYLLRRAEESQRDAFVTNYFKQAKA
;
A
#
# COMPACT_ATOMS: atom_id res chain seq x y z
N MET A 1 12.73 -20.05 -25.49
CA MET A 1 13.59 -21.26 -25.45
C MET A 1 14.75 -21.20 -26.46
N LYS A 2 14.52 -21.20 -27.79
CA LYS A 2 15.61 -21.05 -28.78
C LYS A 2 16.22 -19.63 -28.83
N GLU A 3 15.39 -18.61 -28.64
CA GLU A 3 15.78 -17.18 -28.66
C GLU A 3 16.77 -16.78 -27.57
N LEU A 4 16.51 -17.17 -26.31
CA LEU A 4 17.40 -16.86 -25.18
C LEU A 4 18.70 -17.68 -25.20
N ALA A 5 18.69 -18.86 -25.82
CA ALA A 5 19.90 -19.65 -26.03
C ALA A 5 20.82 -19.04 -27.10
N TYR A 6 20.23 -18.35 -28.09
CA TYR A 6 21.00 -17.55 -29.04
C TYR A 6 21.63 -16.33 -28.35
N LEU A 7 20.88 -15.62 -27.49
CA LEU A 7 21.42 -14.54 -26.67
C LEU A 7 22.52 -15.02 -25.71
N PHE A 8 22.38 -16.21 -25.12
CA PHE A 8 23.43 -16.81 -24.29
C PHE A 8 24.68 -17.16 -25.10
N ASN A 9 24.53 -17.81 -26.27
CA ASN A 9 25.67 -18.10 -27.13
C ASN A 9 26.32 -16.83 -27.68
N ALA A 10 25.53 -15.80 -28.01
CA ALA A 10 26.02 -14.50 -28.44
C ALA A 10 26.76 -13.77 -27.30
N PHE A 11 26.26 -13.83 -26.06
CA PHE A 11 26.95 -13.29 -24.89
C PHE A 11 28.22 -14.10 -24.55
N ALA A 12 28.17 -15.43 -24.68
CA ALA A 12 29.32 -16.30 -24.48
C ALA A 12 30.40 -16.09 -25.55
N SER A 13 30.01 -15.78 -26.79
CA SER A 13 30.92 -15.46 -27.90
C SER A 13 31.41 -14.01 -27.90
N LEU A 14 30.91 -13.12 -27.03
CA LEU A 14 31.49 -11.79 -26.85
C LEU A 14 32.96 -11.91 -26.41
N ALA A 15 33.80 -11.09 -27.02
CA ALA A 15 35.20 -10.95 -26.64
C ALA A 15 35.32 -10.57 -25.16
N LEU A 16 36.37 -11.08 -24.50
CA LEU A 16 36.59 -10.91 -23.05
C LEU A 16 36.51 -9.44 -22.60
N TRP A 17 37.03 -8.53 -23.42
CA TRP A 17 37.03 -7.08 -23.13
C TRP A 17 35.62 -6.47 -23.12
N VAL A 18 34.68 -6.95 -23.95
CA VAL A 18 33.29 -6.47 -23.97
C VAL A 18 32.55 -6.91 -22.71
N LYS A 19 32.82 -8.13 -22.24
CA LYS A 19 32.27 -8.65 -20.98
C LYS A 19 32.79 -7.82 -19.80
N LEU A 20 34.09 -7.54 -19.78
CA LEU A 20 34.71 -6.67 -18.76
C LEU A 20 34.12 -5.26 -18.77
N LEU A 21 33.88 -4.66 -19.95
CA LEU A 21 33.24 -3.34 -20.08
C LEU A 21 31.82 -3.33 -19.48
N LEU A 22 31.02 -4.36 -19.76
CA LEU A 22 29.67 -4.50 -19.20
C LEU A 22 29.67 -4.64 -17.69
N PHE A 23 30.57 -5.46 -17.13
CA PHE A 23 30.76 -5.55 -15.68
C PHE A 23 31.22 -4.23 -15.07
N LEU A 24 32.08 -3.48 -15.76
CA LEU A 24 32.56 -2.18 -15.31
C LEU A 24 31.44 -1.14 -15.33
N LEU A 25 30.57 -1.14 -16.34
CA LEU A 25 29.38 -0.27 -16.40
C LEU A 25 28.37 -0.60 -15.29
N ILE A 26 28.13 -1.88 -15.00
CA ILE A 26 27.27 -2.30 -13.89
C ILE A 26 27.88 -1.88 -12.55
N GLY A 27 29.20 -2.08 -12.38
CA GLY A 27 29.95 -1.63 -11.20
C GLY A 27 29.91 -0.12 -11.03
N ALA A 28 30.08 0.65 -12.10
CA ALA A 28 29.98 2.11 -12.11
C ALA A 28 28.56 2.59 -11.76
N PHE A 29 27.52 1.88 -12.21
CA PHE A 29 26.14 2.18 -11.87
C PHE A 29 25.84 1.92 -10.38
N ILE A 30 26.32 0.80 -9.83
CA ILE A 30 26.20 0.50 -8.39
C ILE A 30 27.01 1.52 -7.57
N PHE A 31 28.19 1.92 -8.04
CA PHE A 31 29.03 2.94 -7.40
C PHE A 31 28.40 4.34 -7.44
N ALA A 32 27.76 4.71 -8.55
CA ALA A 32 26.99 5.95 -8.66
C ALA A 32 25.78 5.93 -7.72
N ALA A 33 25.07 4.80 -7.61
CA ALA A 33 23.98 4.63 -6.66
C ALA A 33 24.46 4.76 -5.21
N TYR A 34 25.65 4.23 -4.89
CA TYR A 34 26.31 4.41 -3.59
C TYR A 34 26.61 5.88 -3.29
N TYR A 35 27.18 6.60 -4.25
CA TYR A 35 27.62 7.98 -4.04
C TYR A 35 26.44 8.95 -3.90
N VAL A 36 25.33 8.72 -4.60
CA VAL A 36 24.16 9.60 -4.59
C VAL A 36 23.18 9.26 -3.46
N PHE A 37 22.99 7.98 -3.14
CA PHE A 37 21.91 7.53 -2.25
C PHE A 37 22.37 6.72 -1.03
N GLY A 38 23.68 6.47 -0.88
CA GLY A 38 24.28 5.77 0.27
C GLY A 38 24.42 4.25 0.13
N LEU A 39 25.03 3.61 1.14
CA LEU A 39 25.42 2.19 1.12
C LEU A 39 24.23 1.21 1.04
N ARG A 40 23.11 1.54 1.69
CA ARG A 40 21.95 0.63 1.79
C ARG A 40 21.21 0.47 0.46
N THR A 41 21.07 1.56 -0.31
CA THR A 41 20.44 1.54 -1.64
C THR A 41 21.32 0.86 -2.68
N ALA A 42 22.64 1.07 -2.64
CA ALA A 42 23.60 0.36 -3.51
C ALA A 42 23.57 -1.17 -3.31
N LEU A 43 23.47 -1.62 -2.04
CA LEU A 43 23.35 -3.04 -1.71
C LEU A 43 22.06 -3.66 -2.26
N LEU A 44 20.94 -2.92 -2.25
CA LEU A 44 19.66 -3.39 -2.80
C LEU A 44 19.65 -3.42 -4.33
N VAL A 45 20.27 -2.44 -4.99
CA VAL A 45 20.49 -2.48 -6.45
C VAL A 45 21.36 -3.68 -6.81
N ALA A 46 22.42 -3.95 -6.03
CA ALA A 46 23.26 -5.12 -6.21
C ALA A 46 22.50 -6.44 -5.99
N ILE A 47 21.65 -6.53 -4.95
CA ILE A 47 20.80 -7.71 -4.69
C ILE A 47 19.75 -7.90 -5.79
N GLY A 48 19.14 -6.83 -6.29
CA GLY A 48 18.19 -6.88 -7.40
C GLY A 48 18.83 -7.38 -8.69
N ILE A 49 20.01 -6.88 -9.02
CA ILE A 49 20.81 -7.37 -10.14
C ILE A 49 21.21 -8.84 -9.92
N ALA A 50 21.65 -9.20 -8.72
CA ALA A 50 22.01 -10.59 -8.39
C ALA A 50 20.81 -11.55 -8.50
N ALA A 51 19.62 -11.14 -8.06
CA ALA A 51 18.39 -11.93 -8.19
C ALA A 51 17.99 -12.13 -9.66
N LEU A 52 18.16 -11.09 -10.49
CA LEU A 52 17.89 -11.16 -11.92
C LEU A 52 18.89 -12.07 -12.64
N VAL A 53 20.17 -12.01 -12.26
CA VAL A 53 21.21 -12.93 -12.72
C VAL A 53 20.93 -14.37 -12.26
N LEU A 54 20.49 -14.57 -11.01
CA LEU A 54 20.15 -15.88 -10.46
C LEU A 54 18.94 -16.50 -11.16
N LEU A 55 17.87 -15.73 -11.38
CA LEU A 55 16.69 -16.17 -12.13
C LEU A 55 17.05 -16.53 -13.57
N PHE A 56 17.91 -15.73 -14.20
CA PHE A 56 18.43 -16.02 -15.52
C PHE A 56 19.28 -17.30 -15.54
N ALA A 57 20.16 -17.50 -14.56
CA ALA A 57 20.97 -18.71 -14.42
C ALA A 57 20.13 -19.96 -14.15
N LEU A 58 19.13 -19.88 -13.27
CA LEU A 58 18.19 -20.97 -12.98
C LEU A 58 17.38 -21.34 -14.23
N TYR A 59 16.93 -20.35 -15.00
CA TYR A 59 16.28 -20.58 -16.29
C TYR A 59 17.20 -21.29 -17.28
N LEU A 60 18.45 -20.84 -17.41
CA LEU A 60 19.45 -21.50 -18.27
C LEU A 60 19.69 -22.95 -17.84
N LEU A 61 19.73 -23.21 -16.53
CA LEU A 61 19.84 -24.55 -15.97
C LEU A 61 18.61 -25.40 -16.34
N ILE A 62 17.39 -24.89 -16.19
CA ILE A 62 16.16 -25.59 -16.60
C ILE A 62 16.18 -25.89 -18.12
N VAL A 63 16.64 -24.95 -18.95
CA VAL A 63 16.78 -25.17 -20.41
C VAL A 63 17.84 -26.22 -20.73
N PHE A 64 18.96 -26.23 -20.02
CA PHE A 64 20.02 -27.24 -20.17
C PHE A 64 19.49 -28.64 -19.80
N TRP A 65 18.78 -28.75 -18.69
CA TRP A 65 18.14 -30.00 -18.25
C TRP A 65 17.05 -30.46 -19.24
N ALA A 66 16.24 -29.54 -19.77
CA ALA A 66 15.25 -29.85 -20.79
C ALA A 66 15.88 -30.33 -22.11
N ARG A 67 17.06 -29.82 -22.49
CA ARG A 67 17.83 -30.30 -23.64
C ARG A 67 18.35 -31.71 -23.43
N GLN A 68 18.93 -32.01 -22.26
CA GLN A 68 19.38 -33.36 -21.93
C GLN A 68 18.21 -34.36 -21.90
N ARG A 69 17.07 -33.98 -21.32
CA ARG A 69 15.86 -34.83 -21.33
C ARG A 69 15.31 -35.07 -22.73
N ARG A 70 15.35 -34.08 -23.63
CA ARG A 70 14.96 -34.23 -25.05
C ARG A 70 15.91 -35.13 -25.83
N ALA A 71 17.22 -35.05 -25.57
CA ALA A 71 18.19 -35.99 -26.14
C ALA A 71 17.96 -37.42 -25.65
N ALA A 72 17.60 -37.60 -24.38
CA ALA A 72 17.29 -38.91 -23.80
C ALA A 72 15.96 -39.50 -24.31
N THR A 73 14.91 -38.69 -24.48
CA THR A 73 13.62 -39.14 -25.06
C THR A 73 13.73 -39.50 -26.54
N MET A 74 14.56 -38.78 -27.32
CA MET A 74 14.81 -39.15 -28.72
C MET A 74 15.52 -40.51 -28.88
N ARG A 75 16.40 -40.89 -27.95
CA ARG A 75 17.02 -42.23 -27.94
C ARG A 75 16.02 -43.34 -27.60
N GLY A 76 15.05 -43.06 -26.71
CA GLY A 76 13.99 -44.01 -26.33
C GLY A 76 12.95 -44.24 -27.44
N GLU A 77 12.62 -43.21 -28.23
CA GLU A 77 11.65 -43.33 -29.32
C GLU A 77 12.18 -44.15 -30.50
N ILE A 78 13.48 -44.09 -30.84
CA ILE A 78 14.07 -44.88 -31.93
C ILE A 78 13.97 -46.38 -31.65
N ALA A 79 14.03 -46.79 -30.37
CA ALA A 79 13.79 -48.16 -29.94
C ALA A 79 12.28 -48.53 -29.87
N GLY A 80 11.38 -47.54 -29.82
CA GLY A 80 9.92 -47.74 -29.67
C GLY A 80 9.10 -47.63 -30.96
N THR A 81 9.61 -47.02 -32.04
CA THR A 81 8.89 -46.88 -33.33
C THR A 81 8.93 -48.12 -34.24
N GLY A 82 9.28 -49.29 -33.73
CA GLY A 82 9.13 -50.57 -34.45
C GLY A 82 7.69 -51.04 -34.67
N ALA A 83 6.69 -50.29 -34.21
CA ALA A 83 5.28 -50.66 -34.28
C ALA A 83 4.47 -49.72 -35.20
N ASN A 84 4.72 -49.74 -36.51
CA ASN A 84 3.73 -49.24 -37.48
C ASN A 84 2.79 -50.38 -37.88
N SER A 85 1.64 -50.40 -37.21
CA SER A 85 0.49 -51.28 -37.41
C SER A 85 -0.28 -50.93 -38.69
N GLY A 86 0.29 -51.26 -39.86
CA GLY A 86 -0.41 -51.09 -41.14
C GLY A 86 0.17 -51.82 -42.37
N ILE A 87 1.35 -52.45 -42.27
CA ILE A 87 2.04 -53.04 -43.43
C ILE A 87 1.73 -54.54 -43.53
N THR A 88 1.08 -55.02 -44.58
CA THR A 88 0.77 -56.45 -44.75
C THR A 88 1.96 -57.29 -45.25
N ASP A 89 2.96 -56.67 -45.88
CA ASP A 89 4.15 -57.33 -46.43
C ASP A 89 5.32 -57.39 -45.42
N ALA A 90 5.76 -58.60 -45.09
CA ALA A 90 6.88 -58.85 -44.19
C ALA A 90 8.23 -58.35 -44.76
N ALA A 91 8.39 -58.37 -46.09
CA ALA A 91 9.62 -57.92 -46.73
C ALA A 91 9.78 -56.40 -46.65
N ALA A 92 8.69 -55.63 -46.82
CA ALA A 92 8.67 -54.18 -46.67
C ALA A 92 8.97 -53.73 -45.22
N ARG A 93 8.45 -54.45 -44.22
CA ARG A 93 8.77 -54.19 -42.80
C ARG A 93 10.25 -54.39 -42.50
N GLY A 94 10.84 -55.50 -42.96
CA GLY A 94 12.26 -55.77 -42.77
C GLY A 94 13.15 -54.68 -43.37
N ARG A 95 12.82 -54.17 -44.57
CA ARG A 95 13.56 -53.07 -45.20
C ARG A 95 13.47 -51.74 -44.44
N LEU A 96 12.30 -51.42 -43.87
CA LEU A 96 12.12 -50.23 -43.01
C LEU A 96 12.88 -50.33 -41.69
N GLU A 97 12.85 -51.50 -41.05
CA GLU A 97 13.65 -51.77 -39.84
C GLU A 97 15.15 -51.67 -40.15
N ASP A 98 15.59 -52.21 -41.28
CA ASP A 98 16.96 -52.09 -41.78
C ASP A 98 17.34 -50.63 -42.04
N LEU A 99 16.44 -49.83 -42.61
CA LEU A 99 16.64 -48.39 -42.84
C LEU A 99 16.82 -47.65 -41.51
N HIS A 100 15.91 -47.87 -40.54
CA HIS A 100 15.98 -47.25 -39.22
C HIS A 100 17.27 -47.64 -38.49
N ARG A 101 17.63 -48.92 -38.53
CA ARG A 101 18.85 -49.44 -37.92
C ARG A 101 20.11 -48.86 -38.58
N ASN A 102 20.17 -48.82 -39.92
CA ASN A 102 21.30 -48.24 -40.65
C ASN A 102 21.43 -46.73 -40.40
N PHE A 103 20.31 -46.01 -40.35
CA PHE A 103 20.30 -44.59 -40.01
C PHE A 103 20.80 -44.35 -38.58
N ALA A 104 20.27 -45.07 -37.60
CA ALA A 104 20.66 -44.96 -36.20
C ALA A 104 22.14 -45.29 -35.98
N LYS A 105 22.66 -46.36 -36.61
CA LYS A 105 24.08 -46.72 -36.57
C LYS A 105 24.99 -45.62 -37.10
N GLY A 106 24.60 -44.95 -38.20
CA GLY A 106 25.36 -43.83 -38.74
C GLY A 106 25.38 -42.63 -37.80
N ILE A 107 24.25 -42.31 -37.18
CA ILE A 107 24.13 -41.26 -36.16
C ILE A 107 25.03 -41.55 -34.96
N GLU A 108 24.97 -42.77 -34.41
CA GLU A 108 25.79 -43.19 -33.28
C GLU A 108 27.29 -43.16 -33.60
N LYS A 109 27.69 -43.62 -34.79
CA LYS A 109 29.08 -43.57 -35.27
C LYS A 109 29.59 -42.12 -35.39
N PHE A 110 28.73 -41.20 -35.80
CA PHE A 110 29.08 -39.78 -35.90
C PHE A 110 29.16 -39.09 -34.51
N GLU A 111 28.24 -39.39 -33.59
CA GLU A 111 28.26 -38.87 -32.20
C GLU A 111 29.46 -39.38 -31.40
N SER A 112 29.75 -40.68 -31.50
CA SER A 112 30.89 -41.32 -30.80
C SER A 112 32.25 -40.78 -31.26
N ALA A 113 32.34 -40.28 -32.49
CA ALA A 113 33.51 -39.55 -33.00
C ALA A 113 33.61 -38.09 -32.49
N GLY A 114 32.69 -37.64 -31.62
CA GLY A 114 32.70 -36.32 -31.01
C GLY A 114 32.37 -35.16 -31.96
N LYS A 115 31.75 -35.43 -33.10
CA LYS A 115 31.40 -34.42 -34.11
C LYS A 115 29.97 -33.92 -33.89
N ASP A 116 29.78 -32.59 -33.92
CA ASP A 116 28.44 -31.99 -33.94
C ASP A 116 27.78 -32.29 -35.29
N PHE A 117 26.52 -32.73 -35.26
CA PHE A 117 25.72 -32.93 -36.45
C PHE A 117 25.87 -31.76 -37.40
N TYR A 118 25.71 -30.51 -36.96
CA TYR A 118 25.78 -29.33 -37.82
C TYR A 118 27.20 -28.88 -38.21
N GLY A 119 28.24 -29.58 -37.76
CA GLY A 119 29.64 -29.22 -38.03
C GLY A 119 30.14 -29.57 -39.44
N LEU A 120 29.45 -30.46 -40.17
CA LEU A 120 29.74 -30.81 -41.56
C LEU A 120 28.46 -30.76 -42.42
N PRO A 121 28.53 -30.31 -43.67
CA PRO A 121 27.38 -30.32 -44.58
C PRO A 121 26.96 -31.74 -44.99
N TRP A 122 25.65 -31.95 -45.17
CA TRP A 122 25.07 -33.25 -45.54
C TRP A 122 24.49 -33.20 -46.95
N TYR A 123 24.95 -34.09 -47.83
CA TYR A 123 24.46 -34.18 -49.20
C TYR A 123 23.76 -35.51 -49.44
N VAL A 124 22.70 -35.50 -50.24
CA VAL A 124 22.06 -36.74 -50.70
C VAL A 124 22.42 -36.95 -52.16
N ILE A 125 22.88 -38.15 -52.52
CA ILE A 125 23.08 -38.51 -53.93
C ILE A 125 21.92 -39.39 -54.39
N VAL A 126 21.33 -39.02 -55.54
CA VAL A 126 20.13 -39.63 -56.10
C VAL A 126 20.29 -39.86 -57.59
N GLY A 127 19.61 -40.90 -58.10
CA GLY A 127 19.64 -41.26 -59.51
C GLY A 127 19.25 -42.71 -59.71
N GLU A 128 19.03 -43.12 -60.95
CA GLU A 128 18.55 -44.47 -61.27
C GLU A 128 19.51 -45.59 -60.82
N PRO A 129 19.05 -46.83 -60.65
CA PRO A 129 19.94 -47.96 -60.37
C PRO A 129 21.07 -48.05 -61.41
N GLY A 130 22.31 -48.32 -60.97
CA GLY A 130 23.45 -48.44 -61.89
C GLY A 130 24.00 -47.10 -62.45
N SER A 131 23.49 -45.94 -62.03
CA SER A 131 23.97 -44.61 -62.46
C SER A 131 25.37 -44.20 -61.94
N GLY A 132 26.08 -45.06 -61.20
CA GLY A 132 27.43 -44.75 -60.72
C GLY A 132 27.51 -43.88 -59.46
N LYS A 133 26.44 -43.77 -58.66
CA LYS A 133 26.42 -42.98 -57.40
C LYS A 133 27.53 -43.35 -56.41
N THR A 134 27.58 -44.62 -56.03
CA THR A 134 28.55 -45.16 -55.07
C THR A 134 29.99 -45.00 -55.59
N GLU A 135 30.18 -45.19 -56.89
CA GLU A 135 31.50 -45.08 -57.52
C GLU A 135 31.98 -43.63 -57.61
N ALA A 136 31.08 -42.69 -57.93
CA ALA A 136 31.38 -41.26 -57.89
C ALA A 136 31.86 -40.80 -56.51
N ILE A 137 31.28 -41.33 -55.43
CA ILE A 137 31.73 -41.02 -54.05
C ILE A 137 33.06 -41.68 -53.75
N ARG A 138 33.23 -42.97 -54.06
CA ARG A 138 34.46 -43.73 -53.81
C ARG A 138 35.68 -43.07 -54.44
N HIS A 139 35.52 -42.57 -55.67
CA HIS A 139 36.56 -41.90 -56.44
C HIS A 139 36.56 -40.37 -56.32
N SER A 140 35.77 -39.79 -55.42
CA SER A 140 35.75 -38.34 -55.17
C SER A 140 37.04 -37.80 -54.55
N GLN A 141 37.92 -38.67 -54.05
CA GLN A 141 39.12 -38.30 -53.28
C GLN A 141 38.84 -37.33 -52.11
N ALA A 142 37.61 -37.34 -51.59
CA ALA A 142 37.20 -36.46 -50.49
C ALA A 142 37.92 -36.75 -49.17
N GLY A 143 38.64 -37.88 -49.09
CA GLY A 143 39.34 -38.35 -47.89
C GLY A 143 38.36 -38.90 -46.85
N PHE A 144 38.61 -40.13 -46.41
CA PHE A 144 37.79 -40.82 -45.42
C PHE A 144 38.57 -40.89 -44.09
N PRO A 145 38.03 -40.38 -42.96
CA PRO A 145 38.71 -40.45 -41.69
C PRO A 145 38.89 -41.91 -41.24
N PRO A 146 40.07 -42.31 -40.73
CA PRO A 146 40.31 -43.67 -40.24
C PRO A 146 39.27 -44.11 -39.20
N GLY A 147 38.71 -45.31 -39.35
CA GLY A 147 37.71 -45.88 -38.44
C GLY A 147 36.27 -45.36 -38.62
N LEU A 148 36.06 -44.26 -39.34
CA LEU A 148 34.73 -43.69 -39.59
C LEU A 148 34.05 -44.26 -40.84
N GLN A 149 34.81 -44.71 -41.84
CA GLN A 149 34.28 -45.31 -43.07
C GLN A 149 34.69 -46.79 -43.20
N ASP A 150 33.77 -47.63 -43.67
CA ASP A 150 34.10 -49.01 -44.08
C ASP A 150 34.47 -49.01 -45.58
N GLN A 151 35.67 -49.49 -45.91
CA GLN A 151 36.22 -49.48 -47.28
C GLN A 151 35.47 -50.47 -48.20
N PHE A 152 34.82 -51.49 -47.63
CA PHE A 152 34.00 -52.46 -48.37
C PHE A 152 32.54 -52.02 -48.49
N GLN A 153 32.18 -50.84 -47.98
CA GLN A 153 30.81 -50.34 -48.06
C GLN A 153 30.40 -50.13 -49.53
N GLY A 154 29.26 -50.74 -49.91
CA GLY A 154 28.73 -50.72 -51.27
C GLY A 154 29.19 -51.89 -52.17
N VAL A 155 30.08 -52.77 -51.70
CA VAL A 155 30.40 -54.04 -52.40
C VAL A 155 29.17 -54.95 -52.30
N GLY A 156 28.51 -55.22 -53.43
CA GLY A 156 27.23 -55.94 -53.48
C GLY A 156 25.99 -55.05 -53.69
N GLY A 157 26.16 -53.73 -53.84
CA GLY A 157 25.09 -52.78 -54.14
C GLY A 157 24.48 -52.13 -52.88
N THR A 158 23.88 -50.95 -53.06
CA THR A 158 23.21 -50.20 -51.99
C THR A 158 21.77 -50.70 -51.84
N ILE A 159 21.44 -51.29 -50.68
CA ILE A 159 20.11 -51.82 -50.37
C ILE A 159 19.14 -50.68 -50.03
N ASN A 160 19.43 -49.88 -48.99
CA ASN A 160 18.60 -48.73 -48.59
C ASN A 160 19.37 -47.41 -48.75
N MET A 161 20.19 -47.05 -47.77
CA MET A 161 21.08 -45.91 -47.80
C MET A 161 22.41 -46.28 -47.13
N ASN A 162 23.49 -45.65 -47.59
CA ASN A 162 24.84 -45.85 -47.12
C ASN A 162 25.40 -44.50 -46.64
N TRP A 163 25.99 -44.49 -45.44
CA TRP A 163 26.67 -43.31 -44.89
C TRP A 163 28.10 -43.21 -45.41
N TRP A 164 28.44 -42.10 -46.06
CA TRP A 164 29.79 -41.80 -46.48
C TRP A 164 30.32 -40.60 -45.69
N PHE A 165 31.17 -40.88 -44.70
CA PHE A 165 31.78 -39.85 -43.86
C PHE A 165 33.11 -39.41 -44.45
N THR A 166 33.17 -38.19 -44.98
CA THR A 166 34.40 -37.61 -45.53
C THR A 166 34.99 -36.57 -44.58
N ASN A 167 36.19 -36.09 -44.87
CA ASN A 167 36.82 -35.00 -44.12
C ASN A 167 36.05 -33.66 -44.24
N TYR A 168 35.21 -33.50 -45.26
CA TYR A 168 34.58 -32.21 -45.60
C TYR A 168 33.05 -32.23 -45.54
N ALA A 169 32.42 -33.38 -45.69
CA ALA A 169 30.96 -33.53 -45.73
C ALA A 169 30.51 -34.95 -45.39
N VAL A 170 29.22 -35.10 -45.08
CA VAL A 170 28.55 -36.40 -45.01
C VAL A 170 27.74 -36.59 -46.28
N ILE A 171 27.94 -37.69 -47.00
CA ILE A 171 27.15 -38.02 -48.18
C ILE A 171 26.26 -39.23 -47.87
N LEU A 172 24.98 -39.10 -48.16
CA LEU A 172 23.98 -40.15 -48.02
C LEU A 172 23.74 -40.75 -49.40
N ASP A 173 24.34 -41.92 -49.63
CA ASP A 173 24.19 -42.69 -50.86
C ASP A 173 22.91 -43.51 -50.82
N THR A 174 21.93 -43.13 -51.62
CA THR A 174 20.60 -43.76 -51.64
C THR A 174 20.52 -44.84 -52.71
N ALA A 175 19.86 -45.96 -52.41
CA ALA A 175 19.58 -46.98 -53.40
C ALA A 175 18.70 -46.39 -54.51
N GLY A 176 19.04 -46.64 -55.77
CA GLY A 176 18.28 -46.09 -56.90
C GLY A 176 16.80 -46.47 -56.88
N ARG A 177 16.45 -47.66 -56.33
CA ARG A 177 15.05 -48.09 -56.21
C ARG A 177 14.20 -47.19 -55.32
N LEU A 178 14.77 -46.56 -54.28
CA LEU A 178 14.01 -45.73 -53.33
C LEU A 178 13.23 -44.60 -54.02
N ILE A 179 13.73 -44.13 -55.17
CA ILE A 179 13.18 -42.99 -55.90
C ILE A 179 12.31 -43.43 -57.09
N PHE A 180 12.59 -44.61 -57.64
CA PHE A 180 11.98 -45.10 -58.90
C PHE A 180 10.92 -46.19 -58.72
N GLU A 181 10.87 -46.85 -57.55
CA GLU A 181 9.90 -47.88 -57.20
C GLU A 181 8.50 -47.26 -56.97
N GLU A 182 7.47 -47.93 -57.51
CA GLU A 182 6.09 -47.49 -57.36
C GLU A 182 5.48 -48.11 -56.11
N VAL A 183 5.22 -47.26 -55.12
CA VAL A 183 4.60 -47.68 -53.86
C VAL A 183 3.08 -47.65 -54.02
N GLN A 184 2.41 -48.73 -53.61
CA GLN A 184 0.94 -48.81 -53.65
C GLN A 184 0.29 -47.71 -52.78
N PRO A 185 -0.85 -47.12 -53.20
CA PRO A 185 -1.57 -46.16 -52.40
C PRO A 185 -1.92 -46.73 -51.01
N GLY A 186 -1.50 -46.06 -49.94
CA GLY A 186 -1.73 -46.48 -48.55
C GLY A 186 -0.60 -47.28 -47.91
N ALA A 187 0.43 -47.69 -48.66
CA ALA A 187 1.64 -48.30 -48.10
C ALA A 187 2.68 -47.24 -47.71
N THR A 188 3.43 -47.50 -46.63
CA THR A 188 4.52 -46.63 -46.17
C THR A 188 5.67 -46.67 -47.17
N SER A 189 6.06 -45.51 -47.71
CA SER A 189 7.21 -45.39 -48.61
C SER A 189 8.52 -45.34 -47.81
N GLU A 190 9.45 -46.25 -48.08
CA GLU A 190 10.82 -46.23 -47.51
C GLU A 190 11.51 -44.88 -47.73
N TRP A 191 11.24 -44.22 -48.84
CA TRP A 191 11.74 -42.89 -49.16
C TRP A 191 11.19 -41.80 -48.24
N LEU A 192 9.88 -41.81 -47.97
CA LEU A 192 9.26 -40.85 -47.05
C LEU A 192 9.76 -41.03 -45.61
N GLU A 193 9.94 -42.27 -45.17
CA GLU A 193 10.49 -42.55 -43.83
C GLU A 193 11.95 -42.08 -43.71
N PHE A 194 12.76 -42.30 -44.75
CA PHE A 194 14.13 -41.75 -44.80
C PHE A 194 14.15 -40.21 -44.69
N LEU A 195 13.26 -39.51 -45.40
CA LEU A 195 13.13 -38.06 -45.29
C LEU A 195 12.62 -37.64 -43.89
N GLY A 196 11.71 -38.42 -43.31
CA GLY A 196 11.24 -38.23 -41.93
C GLY A 196 12.37 -38.32 -40.91
N LEU A 197 13.26 -39.31 -41.06
CA LEU A 197 14.45 -39.48 -40.23
C LEU A 197 15.41 -38.29 -40.34
N LEU A 198 15.63 -37.76 -41.55
CA LEU A 198 16.42 -36.55 -41.78
C LEU A 198 15.80 -35.31 -41.11
N ARG A 199 14.49 -35.12 -41.25
CA ARG A 199 13.77 -34.02 -40.59
C ARG A 199 13.81 -34.12 -39.08
N LYS A 200 13.73 -35.34 -38.52
CA LYS A 200 13.77 -35.59 -37.07
C LYS A 200 15.15 -35.26 -36.49
N HIS A 201 16.22 -35.77 -37.08
CA HIS A 201 17.57 -35.63 -36.53
C HIS A 201 18.24 -34.29 -36.89
N ARG A 202 17.85 -33.67 -38.00
CA ARG A 202 18.54 -32.51 -38.57
C ARG A 202 17.59 -31.37 -38.99
N PHE A 203 16.61 -31.09 -38.14
CA PHE A 203 15.47 -30.19 -38.40
C PHE A 203 15.80 -28.80 -38.98
N ASN A 204 16.91 -28.17 -38.61
CA ASN A 204 17.20 -26.80 -39.09
C ASN A 204 17.72 -26.77 -40.53
N CYS A 205 18.46 -27.81 -40.94
CA CYS A 205 19.02 -27.97 -42.28
C CYS A 205 19.13 -29.47 -42.58
N PRO A 206 18.02 -30.13 -42.99
CA PRO A 206 18.00 -31.58 -43.20
C PRO A 206 19.03 -32.08 -44.21
N VAL A 207 19.24 -31.32 -45.29
CA VAL A 207 20.28 -31.54 -46.30
C VAL A 207 20.82 -30.19 -46.76
N ASN A 208 22.11 -30.13 -47.10
CA ASN A 208 22.83 -28.97 -47.64
C ASN A 208 22.76 -28.89 -49.18
N GLY A 209 22.52 -30.01 -49.84
CA GLY A 209 22.38 -30.10 -51.29
C GLY A 209 22.10 -31.52 -51.76
N LEU A 210 21.82 -31.65 -53.06
CA LEU A 210 21.51 -32.92 -53.70
C LEU A 210 22.36 -33.09 -54.96
N LEU A 211 22.97 -34.26 -55.10
CA LEU A 211 23.70 -34.67 -56.30
C LEU A 211 22.79 -35.58 -57.12
N LEU A 212 22.42 -35.14 -58.33
CA LEU A 212 21.60 -35.91 -59.25
C LEU A 212 22.50 -36.58 -60.29
N THR A 213 22.64 -37.90 -60.23
CA THR A 213 23.43 -38.68 -61.20
C THR A 213 22.57 -39.14 -62.36
N VAL A 214 23.01 -38.84 -63.57
CA VAL A 214 22.39 -39.24 -64.84
C VAL A 214 23.46 -39.95 -65.68
N PRO A 215 23.41 -41.28 -65.87
CA PRO A 215 24.38 -41.95 -66.72
C PRO A 215 24.15 -41.53 -68.18
N VAL A 216 25.23 -41.34 -68.92
CA VAL A 216 25.15 -40.95 -70.34
C VAL A 216 24.43 -42.00 -71.18
N GLU A 217 24.48 -43.26 -70.76
CA GLU A 217 23.78 -44.38 -71.37
C GLU A 217 22.27 -44.10 -71.50
N SER A 218 21.63 -43.58 -70.44
CA SER A 218 20.22 -43.20 -70.47
C SER A 218 19.94 -41.97 -71.34
N LEU A 219 20.94 -41.16 -71.64
CA LEU A 219 20.80 -40.08 -72.62
C LEU A 219 20.98 -40.56 -74.06
N VAL A 220 21.68 -41.68 -74.28
CA VAL A 220 22.02 -42.19 -75.63
C VAL A 220 21.11 -43.33 -76.07
N GLN A 221 20.81 -44.28 -75.18
CA GLN A 221 20.10 -45.51 -75.50
C GLN A 221 18.58 -45.42 -75.27
N ASP A 222 18.12 -44.72 -74.22
CA ASP A 222 16.70 -44.65 -73.88
C ASP A 222 15.86 -44.03 -75.02
N SER A 223 14.62 -44.51 -75.16
CA SER A 223 13.64 -43.85 -76.02
C SER A 223 13.24 -42.49 -75.43
N PRO A 224 12.72 -41.54 -76.24
CA PRO A 224 12.22 -40.26 -75.74
C PRO A 224 11.18 -40.42 -74.61
N GLU A 225 10.30 -41.41 -74.73
CA GLU A 225 9.25 -41.69 -73.75
C GLU A 225 9.82 -42.23 -72.44
N GLU A 226 10.82 -43.12 -72.50
CA GLU A 226 11.48 -43.65 -71.31
C GLU A 226 12.27 -42.56 -70.57
N MET A 227 12.95 -41.72 -71.33
CA MET A 227 13.70 -40.58 -70.83
C MET A 227 12.78 -39.59 -70.10
N GLU A 228 11.64 -39.24 -70.70
CA GLU A 228 10.61 -38.39 -70.07
C GLU A 228 10.02 -39.03 -68.81
N ARG A 229 9.71 -40.34 -68.85
CA ARG A 229 9.20 -41.08 -67.68
C ARG A 229 10.19 -41.04 -66.51
N LYS A 230 11.49 -41.27 -66.76
CA LYS A 230 12.55 -41.22 -65.75
C LYS A 230 12.68 -39.80 -65.19
N ALA A 231 12.75 -38.79 -66.05
CA ALA A 231 12.84 -37.39 -65.65
C ALA A 231 11.64 -36.93 -64.82
N ALA A 232 10.41 -37.30 -65.21
CA ALA A 232 9.19 -36.98 -64.46
C ALA A 232 9.15 -37.64 -63.07
N LYS A 233 9.63 -38.88 -62.94
CA LYS A 233 9.79 -39.54 -61.63
C LYS A 233 10.76 -38.76 -60.74
N ILE A 234 11.90 -38.33 -61.26
CA ILE A 234 12.88 -37.54 -60.51
C ILE A 234 12.28 -36.19 -60.09
N ALA A 235 11.62 -35.47 -61.01
CA ALA A 235 10.96 -34.19 -60.73
C ALA A 235 9.99 -34.31 -59.54
N ARG A 236 9.12 -35.33 -59.58
CA ARG A 236 8.16 -35.61 -58.51
C ARG A 236 8.84 -35.91 -57.18
N GLN A 237 9.93 -36.65 -57.20
CA GLN A 237 10.66 -36.99 -55.96
C GLN A 237 11.39 -35.78 -55.37
N LEU A 238 11.98 -34.91 -56.20
CA LEU A 238 12.57 -33.67 -55.70
C LEU A 238 11.52 -32.75 -55.06
N GLU A 239 10.31 -32.69 -55.64
CA GLU A 239 9.18 -31.99 -55.02
C GLU A 239 8.79 -32.60 -53.67
N VAL A 240 8.75 -33.94 -53.57
CA VAL A 240 8.51 -34.65 -52.30
C VAL A 240 9.57 -34.28 -51.26
N ILE A 241 10.85 -34.21 -51.63
CA ILE A 241 11.93 -33.75 -50.71
C ILE A 241 11.64 -32.33 -50.23
N GLN A 242 11.35 -31.39 -51.13
CA GLN A 242 11.07 -30.00 -50.77
C GLN A 242 9.88 -29.87 -49.81
N ARG A 243 8.79 -30.60 -50.08
CA ARG A 243 7.57 -30.59 -49.27
C ARG A 243 7.77 -31.26 -47.90
N GLN A 244 8.39 -32.44 -47.86
CA GLN A 244 8.57 -33.20 -46.62
C GLN A 244 9.58 -32.55 -45.68
N LEU A 245 10.67 -31.98 -46.22
CA LEU A 245 11.73 -31.36 -45.44
C LEU A 245 11.51 -29.85 -45.20
N ASP A 246 10.52 -29.23 -45.86
CA ASP A 246 10.22 -27.79 -45.82
C ASP A 246 11.43 -26.89 -46.18
N ILE A 247 12.18 -27.31 -47.21
CA ILE A 247 13.39 -26.61 -47.67
C ILE A 247 13.48 -26.54 -49.19
N ARG A 248 14.24 -25.55 -49.69
CA ARG A 248 14.81 -25.50 -51.04
C ARG A 248 16.31 -25.73 -50.91
N PHE A 249 16.87 -26.53 -51.79
CA PHE A 249 18.27 -26.96 -51.73
C PHE A 249 18.92 -26.89 -53.12
N PRO A 250 20.26 -26.75 -53.19
CA PRO A 250 21.01 -26.80 -54.44
C PRO A 250 21.04 -28.21 -55.03
N VAL A 251 20.86 -28.30 -56.36
CA VAL A 251 20.97 -29.53 -57.14
C VAL A 251 22.17 -29.45 -58.09
N PHE A 252 23.07 -30.41 -57.97
CA PHE A 252 24.24 -30.59 -58.83
C PHE A 252 23.99 -31.76 -59.76
N VAL A 253 23.98 -31.53 -61.08
CA VAL A 253 23.74 -32.59 -62.06
C VAL A 253 25.07 -33.20 -62.48
N LEU A 254 25.22 -34.51 -62.25
CA LEU A 254 26.39 -35.30 -62.60
C LEU A 254 26.01 -36.22 -63.76
N VAL A 255 26.52 -35.94 -64.95
CA VAL A 255 26.47 -36.85 -66.09
C VAL A 255 27.59 -37.89 -65.89
N THR A 256 27.22 -39.11 -65.51
CA THR A 256 28.15 -40.19 -65.17
C THR A 256 28.36 -41.13 -66.36
N LYS A 257 29.33 -42.04 -66.24
CA LYS A 257 29.73 -42.99 -67.30
C LYS A 257 30.12 -42.30 -68.62
N CYS A 258 30.68 -41.09 -68.57
CA CYS A 258 31.01 -40.34 -69.79
C CYS A 258 32.03 -41.04 -70.69
N ASP A 259 32.73 -42.05 -70.19
CA ASP A 259 33.59 -42.95 -70.96
C ASP A 259 32.87 -43.78 -72.02
N LEU A 260 31.54 -43.86 -71.97
CA LEU A 260 30.72 -44.46 -73.02
C LEU A 260 30.43 -43.49 -74.18
N ILE A 261 30.78 -42.21 -74.05
CA ILE A 261 30.69 -41.25 -75.15
C ILE A 261 31.80 -41.55 -76.15
N HIS A 262 31.45 -41.66 -77.42
CA HIS A 262 32.40 -41.86 -78.51
C HIS A 262 33.55 -40.84 -78.44
N GLY A 263 34.79 -41.34 -78.36
CA GLY A 263 36.00 -40.55 -78.29
C GLY A 263 36.41 -40.05 -76.90
N PHE A 264 35.62 -40.27 -75.84
CA PHE A 264 35.98 -39.79 -74.49
C PHE A 264 37.28 -40.43 -73.99
N ARG A 265 37.41 -41.75 -74.14
CA ARG A 265 38.56 -42.52 -73.64
C ARG A 265 39.82 -42.02 -74.32
N GLU A 266 39.84 -42.03 -75.65
CA GLU A 266 40.98 -41.59 -76.46
C GLU A 266 41.36 -40.12 -76.18
N TYR A 267 40.37 -39.26 -75.96
CA TYR A 267 40.57 -37.83 -75.69
C TYR A 267 41.19 -37.53 -74.31
N PHE A 268 40.94 -38.38 -73.31
CA PHE A 268 41.38 -38.16 -71.94
C PHE A 268 42.46 -39.15 -71.46
N GLU A 269 42.71 -40.24 -72.17
CA GLU A 269 43.73 -41.26 -71.84
C GLU A 269 45.14 -40.68 -71.71
N SER A 270 45.49 -39.70 -72.56
CA SER A 270 46.82 -39.04 -72.54
C SER A 270 46.98 -37.95 -71.46
N LEU A 271 46.03 -37.82 -70.52
CA LEU A 271 46.19 -36.91 -69.39
C LEU A 271 47.10 -37.52 -68.33
N ASP A 272 48.41 -37.28 -68.41
CA ASP A 272 49.34 -37.72 -67.37
C ASP A 272 49.40 -36.76 -66.15
N ASP A 273 48.94 -35.51 -66.28
CA ASP A 273 48.89 -34.56 -65.17
C ASP A 273 47.74 -34.90 -64.20
N PRO A 274 48.05 -35.29 -62.94
CA PRO A 274 47.03 -35.64 -61.95
C PRO A 274 46.07 -34.48 -61.65
N ARG A 275 46.50 -33.23 -61.78
CA ARG A 275 45.64 -32.05 -61.56
C ARG A 275 44.59 -31.92 -62.66
N ALA A 276 44.99 -32.14 -63.91
CA ALA A 276 44.09 -32.02 -65.05
C ALA A 276 43.08 -33.18 -65.13
N GLN A 277 43.45 -34.39 -64.66
CA GLN A 277 42.49 -35.50 -64.48
C GLN A 277 41.42 -35.19 -63.42
N GLN A 278 41.79 -34.42 -62.38
CA GLN A 278 40.94 -34.10 -61.24
C GLN A 278 40.07 -32.86 -61.44
N GLN A 279 40.44 -32.00 -62.40
CA GLN A 279 39.77 -30.76 -62.74
C GLN A 279 38.32 -30.97 -63.19
N MET A 280 37.36 -30.28 -62.57
CA MET A 280 35.95 -30.44 -62.94
C MET A 280 35.69 -30.10 -64.43
N LEU A 281 35.01 -31.00 -65.14
CA LEU A 281 34.56 -30.80 -66.52
C LEU A 281 33.06 -30.50 -66.52
N GLY A 282 32.66 -29.34 -67.04
CA GLY A 282 31.24 -29.00 -67.17
C GLY A 282 30.96 -27.51 -67.15
N TRP A 283 29.72 -27.18 -66.77
CA TRP A 283 29.20 -25.82 -66.68
C TRP A 283 28.63 -25.57 -65.28
N SER A 284 29.04 -24.47 -64.65
CA SER A 284 28.47 -23.99 -63.38
C SER A 284 27.54 -22.81 -63.62
N ASN A 285 26.39 -22.79 -62.96
CA ASN A 285 25.39 -21.74 -63.10
C ASN A 285 25.82 -20.45 -62.38
N PRO A 286 26.06 -19.34 -63.10
CA PRO A 286 26.46 -18.05 -62.52
C PRO A 286 25.28 -17.23 -61.99
N THR A 287 24.05 -17.66 -62.27
CA THR A 287 22.83 -16.91 -61.98
C THR A 287 22.49 -16.91 -60.48
N PRO A 288 21.89 -15.83 -59.93
CA PRO A 288 21.37 -15.83 -58.55
C PRO A 288 20.40 -16.98 -58.26
N LEU A 289 20.34 -17.40 -57.00
CA LEU A 289 19.58 -18.58 -56.57
C LEU A 289 18.09 -18.52 -56.96
N ASP A 290 17.45 -17.35 -56.89
CA ASP A 290 16.01 -17.24 -57.17
C ASP A 290 15.64 -17.13 -58.66
N ALA A 291 16.60 -17.21 -59.57
CA ALA A 291 16.31 -17.18 -61.00
C ALA A 291 15.73 -18.53 -61.48
N PRO A 292 14.66 -18.51 -62.30
CA PRO A 292 14.09 -19.74 -62.86
C PRO A 292 15.06 -20.40 -63.84
N PHE A 293 14.99 -21.73 -63.93
CA PHE A 293 15.71 -22.49 -64.95
C PHE A 293 15.19 -22.11 -66.35
N ARG A 294 16.10 -21.79 -67.26
CA ARG A 294 15.80 -21.44 -68.66
C ARG A 294 16.33 -22.53 -69.59
N PRO A 295 15.49 -23.45 -70.08
CA PRO A 295 15.93 -24.58 -70.90
C PRO A 295 16.56 -24.14 -72.22
N GLU A 296 16.19 -22.96 -72.75
CA GLU A 296 16.70 -22.42 -74.02
C GLU A 296 18.20 -22.11 -73.97
N LEU A 297 18.73 -21.75 -72.78
CA LEU A 297 20.14 -21.40 -72.61
C LEU A 297 21.04 -22.63 -72.43
N LEU A 298 20.48 -23.83 -72.25
CA LEU A 298 21.25 -25.03 -71.94
C LEU A 298 22.22 -25.42 -73.08
N GLU A 299 21.73 -25.36 -74.32
CA GLU A 299 22.54 -25.68 -75.49
C GLU A 299 23.72 -24.71 -75.64
N ASP A 300 23.50 -23.42 -75.34
CA ASP A 300 24.57 -22.43 -75.33
C ASP A 300 25.58 -22.70 -74.20
N HIS A 301 25.12 -23.08 -73.00
CA HIS A 301 26.01 -23.49 -71.91
C HIS A 301 26.90 -24.67 -72.29
N LEU A 302 26.34 -25.73 -72.87
CA LEU A 302 27.10 -26.90 -73.33
C LEU A 302 28.00 -26.57 -74.52
N ARG A 303 27.59 -25.65 -75.40
CA ARG A 303 28.44 -25.14 -76.48
C ARG A 303 29.71 -24.50 -75.94
N THR A 304 29.66 -23.80 -74.80
CA THR A 304 30.88 -23.24 -74.18
C THR A 304 31.84 -24.35 -73.70
N VAL A 305 31.32 -25.45 -73.15
CA VAL A 305 32.11 -26.62 -72.74
C VAL A 305 32.74 -27.28 -73.96
N ALA A 306 31.94 -27.53 -75.00
CA ALA A 306 32.40 -28.11 -76.26
C ALA A 306 33.45 -27.22 -76.96
N GLN A 307 33.32 -25.89 -76.92
CA GLN A 307 34.33 -24.97 -77.47
C GLN A 307 35.67 -25.07 -76.72
N ARG A 308 35.66 -25.20 -75.39
CA ARG A 308 36.89 -25.42 -74.61
C ARG A 308 37.55 -26.75 -74.97
N LEU A 309 36.76 -27.80 -75.17
CA LEU A 309 37.26 -29.09 -75.66
C LEU A 309 37.79 -28.99 -77.09
N ARG A 310 37.10 -28.31 -78.02
CA ARG A 310 37.61 -28.09 -79.39
C ARG A 310 38.95 -27.35 -79.40
N ARG A 311 39.18 -26.40 -78.49
CA ARG A 311 40.49 -25.73 -78.35
C ARG A 311 41.57 -26.67 -77.85
N ARG A 312 41.27 -27.49 -76.83
CA ARG A 312 42.22 -28.49 -76.30
C ARG A 312 42.51 -29.58 -77.33
N ARG A 313 41.52 -30.00 -78.13
CA ARG A 313 41.68 -30.92 -79.26
C ARG A 313 42.79 -30.49 -80.20
N LEU A 314 42.90 -29.20 -80.53
CA LEU A 314 43.97 -28.70 -81.41
C LEU A 314 45.36 -28.94 -80.83
N GLY A 315 45.52 -28.85 -79.50
CA GLY A 315 46.77 -29.18 -78.82
C GLY A 315 47.09 -30.68 -78.85
N LEU A 316 46.07 -31.53 -78.72
CA LEU A 316 46.22 -32.99 -78.78
C LEU A 316 46.55 -33.52 -80.19
N LEU A 317 46.19 -32.78 -81.24
CA LEU A 317 46.51 -33.14 -82.64
C LEU A 317 47.92 -32.72 -83.06
N LEU A 318 48.58 -31.81 -82.33
CA LEU A 318 49.94 -31.36 -82.64
C LEU A 318 51.00 -32.42 -82.30
N ASP A 319 50.70 -33.35 -81.39
CA ASP A 319 51.58 -34.45 -81.01
C ASP A 319 50.78 -35.76 -80.83
N PRO A 320 50.34 -36.42 -81.92
CA PRO A 320 49.52 -37.62 -81.84
C PRO A 320 50.31 -38.88 -81.41
N ILE A 321 51.65 -38.81 -81.29
CA ILE A 321 52.56 -39.96 -81.18
C ILE A 321 53.55 -39.73 -80.03
N SER A 322 53.23 -40.19 -78.83
CA SER A 322 54.23 -40.39 -77.78
C SER A 322 54.64 -41.86 -77.71
N GLY A 323 55.74 -42.20 -78.41
CA GLY A 323 56.71 -43.22 -77.96
C GLY A 323 56.42 -44.71 -78.16
N GLU A 324 56.43 -45.16 -79.43
CA GLU A 324 56.80 -46.51 -79.92
C GLU A 324 56.00 -47.79 -79.55
N ALA A 325 55.81 -48.59 -80.62
CA ALA A 325 55.48 -50.02 -80.76
C ALA A 325 54.04 -50.54 -80.53
N ASP A 326 53.05 -49.66 -80.37
CA ASP A 326 51.69 -49.90 -80.86
C ASP A 326 51.13 -48.53 -81.28
N SER A 327 51.28 -48.20 -82.57
CA SER A 327 50.74 -46.97 -83.14
C SER A 327 49.24 -46.88 -82.85
N ARG A 328 48.76 -45.78 -82.23
CA ARG A 328 47.33 -45.48 -82.17
C ARG A 328 46.73 -45.67 -83.56
N ARG A 329 45.72 -46.52 -83.69
CA ARG A 329 45.07 -46.75 -85.00
C ARG A 329 44.53 -45.41 -85.51
N ALA A 330 44.49 -45.21 -86.84
CA ALA A 330 43.86 -44.02 -87.42
C ALA A 330 42.46 -43.78 -86.81
N ASP A 331 41.74 -44.88 -86.58
CA ASP A 331 40.46 -44.94 -85.89
C ASP A 331 40.45 -44.27 -84.49
N GLU A 332 41.53 -44.35 -83.72
CA GLU A 332 41.63 -43.74 -82.38
C GLU A 332 41.83 -42.22 -82.45
N VAL A 333 42.60 -41.74 -83.44
CA VAL A 333 42.77 -40.31 -83.71
C VAL A 333 41.47 -39.70 -84.23
N ASP A 334 40.73 -40.42 -85.07
CA ASP A 334 39.40 -40.03 -85.55
C ASP A 334 38.40 -39.92 -84.38
N ARG A 335 38.39 -40.90 -83.48
CA ARG A 335 37.57 -40.87 -82.25
C ARG A 335 37.92 -39.69 -81.35
N LEU A 336 39.20 -39.45 -81.09
CA LEU A 336 39.67 -38.28 -80.33
C LEU A 336 39.20 -36.98 -80.98
N TYR A 337 39.29 -36.90 -82.31
CA TYR A 337 38.85 -35.72 -83.05
C TYR A 337 37.35 -35.47 -82.88
N ASP A 338 36.53 -36.52 -82.93
CA ASP A 338 35.08 -36.44 -82.88
C ASP A 338 34.49 -36.13 -81.50
N PHE A 339 35.20 -36.40 -80.41
CA PHE A 339 34.67 -36.28 -79.05
C PHE A 339 33.93 -34.96 -78.74
N PRO A 340 34.46 -33.75 -79.06
CA PRO A 340 33.74 -32.51 -78.79
C PRO A 340 32.40 -32.40 -79.54
N GLN A 341 32.27 -33.03 -80.72
CA GLN A 341 31.01 -33.11 -81.46
C GLN A 341 30.07 -34.13 -80.80
N SER A 342 30.57 -35.31 -80.43
CA SER A 342 29.80 -36.34 -79.72
C SER A 342 29.21 -35.81 -78.41
N LEU A 343 29.98 -35.02 -77.65
CA LEU A 343 29.46 -34.33 -76.46
C LEU A 343 28.38 -33.29 -76.80
N SER A 344 28.58 -32.52 -77.86
CA SER A 344 27.60 -31.51 -78.30
C SER A 344 26.28 -32.15 -78.73
N ALA A 345 26.32 -33.34 -79.31
CA ALA A 345 25.15 -34.10 -79.75
C ALA A 345 24.24 -34.55 -78.59
N LEU A 346 24.77 -34.59 -77.35
CA LEU A 346 23.97 -34.89 -76.16
C LEU A 346 23.10 -33.71 -75.71
N ALA A 347 23.41 -32.48 -76.15
CA ALA A 347 22.76 -31.27 -75.66
C ALA A 347 21.23 -31.27 -75.80
N PRO A 348 20.61 -31.65 -76.95
CA PRO A 348 19.16 -31.65 -77.09
C PRO A 348 18.46 -32.65 -76.17
N ARG A 349 19.07 -33.83 -75.96
CA ARG A 349 18.50 -34.87 -75.08
C ARG A 349 18.64 -34.50 -73.62
N LEU A 350 19.81 -33.98 -73.23
CA LEU A 350 20.02 -33.46 -71.87
C LEU A 350 19.12 -32.25 -71.59
N ARG A 351 18.85 -31.40 -72.59
CA ARG A 351 17.85 -30.32 -72.50
C ARG A 351 16.49 -30.86 -72.14
N ARG A 352 15.96 -31.79 -72.94
CA ARG A 352 14.64 -32.39 -72.67
C ARG A 352 14.59 -33.06 -71.29
N TYR A 353 15.66 -33.76 -70.89
CA TYR A 353 15.73 -34.39 -69.58
C TYR A 353 15.65 -33.40 -68.42
N LEU A 354 16.45 -32.31 -68.47
CA LEU A 354 16.50 -31.31 -67.41
C LEU A 354 15.30 -30.36 -67.43
N GLU A 355 14.74 -30.09 -68.61
CA GLU A 355 13.51 -29.33 -68.77
C GLU A 355 12.36 -29.97 -67.98
N THR A 356 12.17 -31.27 -68.11
CA THR A 356 11.16 -32.03 -67.35
C THR A 356 11.41 -32.02 -65.82
N ILE A 357 12.65 -31.87 -65.36
CA ILE A 357 13.00 -31.90 -63.93
C ILE A 357 12.87 -30.52 -63.26
N PHE A 358 13.30 -29.46 -63.96
CA PHE A 358 13.47 -28.13 -63.36
C PHE A 358 12.44 -27.10 -63.80
N VAL A 359 11.73 -27.30 -64.92
CA VAL A 359 10.64 -26.40 -65.32
C VAL A 359 9.40 -26.72 -64.47
N ALA A 360 8.98 -25.72 -63.69
CA ALA A 360 7.86 -25.84 -62.77
C ALA A 360 6.52 -25.97 -63.53
N GLY A 361 5.65 -26.88 -63.08
CA GLY A 361 4.23 -26.82 -63.41
C GLY A 361 3.54 -25.66 -62.67
N GLU A 362 2.38 -25.19 -63.16
CA GLU A 362 1.60 -24.08 -62.57
C GLU A 362 1.31 -24.23 -61.06
N TRP A 363 1.43 -25.44 -60.51
CA TRP A 363 1.10 -25.79 -59.13
C TRP A 363 2.32 -26.00 -58.20
N THR A 364 3.54 -25.83 -58.71
CA THR A 364 4.78 -25.99 -57.91
C THR A 364 5.20 -24.66 -57.30
N SER A 365 5.35 -24.61 -55.98
CA SER A 365 5.39 -23.34 -55.24
C SER A 365 6.68 -22.53 -55.43
N ARG A 366 7.86 -23.14 -55.71
CA ARG A 366 9.13 -22.47 -56.07
C ARG A 366 10.12 -23.42 -56.79
N PRO A 367 10.88 -22.97 -57.82
CA PRO A 367 11.86 -23.81 -58.53
C PRO A 367 13.08 -24.19 -57.67
N LEU A 368 13.68 -25.35 -57.96
CA LEU A 368 14.94 -25.83 -57.37
C LEU A 368 16.15 -25.04 -57.90
N PHE A 369 17.23 -25.00 -57.13
CA PHE A 369 18.45 -24.28 -57.53
C PHE A 369 19.39 -25.20 -58.33
N LEU A 370 19.34 -25.15 -59.67
CA LEU A 370 20.36 -25.82 -60.50
C LEU A 370 21.72 -25.11 -60.35
N ARG A 371 22.73 -25.79 -59.80
CA ARG A 371 24.08 -25.22 -59.59
C ARG A 371 25.04 -25.47 -60.74
N GLY A 372 24.78 -26.48 -61.57
CA GLY A 372 25.60 -26.79 -62.73
C GLY A 372 25.41 -28.22 -63.22
N ILE A 373 26.08 -28.51 -64.31
CA ILE A 373 26.07 -29.78 -65.05
C ILE A 373 27.53 -30.19 -65.24
N TYR A 374 27.88 -31.37 -64.74
CA TYR A 374 29.26 -31.83 -64.67
C TYR A 374 29.37 -33.22 -65.29
N PHE A 375 30.38 -33.43 -66.11
CA PHE A 375 30.64 -34.68 -66.81
C PHE A 375 31.73 -35.43 -66.06
N THR A 376 31.45 -36.67 -65.68
CA THR A 376 32.34 -37.49 -64.83
C THR A 376 32.39 -38.92 -65.35
N SER A 377 33.52 -39.59 -65.13
CA SER A 377 33.68 -41.01 -65.38
C SER A 377 34.51 -41.65 -64.27
N SER A 378 34.15 -42.89 -63.94
CA SER A 378 34.86 -43.75 -63.02
C SER A 378 35.06 -45.09 -63.73
N MET A 379 36.24 -45.29 -64.32
CA MET A 379 36.56 -46.48 -65.07
C MET A 379 37.11 -47.56 -64.16
N ARG A 380 36.56 -48.78 -64.30
CA ARG A 380 37.23 -50.03 -63.93
C ARG A 380 37.47 -50.78 -65.23
N GLU A 381 38.66 -50.64 -65.82
CA GLU A 381 39.02 -51.50 -66.95
C GLU A 381 39.16 -52.94 -66.44
N GLY A 382 38.37 -53.87 -67.01
CA GLY A 382 38.51 -55.31 -66.77
C GLY A 382 37.25 -56.14 -66.50
N SER A 383 36.01 -55.61 -66.60
CA SER A 383 34.81 -56.46 -66.44
C SER A 383 33.78 -56.37 -67.55
N ALA A 384 33.49 -55.18 -68.08
CA ALA A 384 32.43 -55.03 -69.07
C ALA A 384 32.84 -55.53 -70.47
N LEU A 385 34.08 -55.28 -70.89
CA LEU A 385 34.62 -55.78 -72.16
C LEU A 385 34.82 -57.30 -72.12
N ASP A 386 35.26 -57.85 -71.00
CA ASP A 386 35.49 -59.29 -70.84
C ASP A 386 34.18 -60.08 -70.78
N GLU A 387 33.10 -59.54 -70.18
CA GLU A 387 31.79 -60.19 -70.18
C GLU A 387 31.09 -60.16 -71.55
N GLU A 388 31.21 -59.06 -72.30
CA GLU A 388 30.58 -58.92 -73.62
C GLU A 388 31.38 -59.67 -74.70
N LEU A 389 32.71 -59.63 -74.66
CA LEU A 389 33.58 -60.42 -75.52
C LEU A 389 33.47 -61.92 -75.22
N ALA A 390 33.34 -62.31 -73.94
CA ALA A 390 33.01 -63.69 -73.54
C ALA A 390 31.64 -64.13 -74.07
N ARG A 391 30.63 -63.26 -74.02
CA ARG A 391 29.28 -63.53 -74.57
C ARG A 391 29.29 -63.68 -76.09
N VAL A 392 30.04 -62.84 -76.80
CA VAL A 392 30.13 -62.87 -78.27
C VAL A 392 31.00 -64.02 -78.77
N MET A 393 32.07 -64.38 -78.05
CA MET A 393 32.96 -65.48 -78.42
C MET A 393 32.56 -66.85 -77.81
N GLY A 394 31.51 -66.91 -76.99
CA GLY A 394 31.01 -68.14 -76.38
C GLY A 394 32.00 -68.81 -75.41
N LEU A 395 32.91 -68.04 -74.82
CA LEU A 395 33.96 -68.53 -73.91
C LEU A 395 33.67 -68.06 -72.46
N PRO A 396 34.01 -68.86 -71.43
CA PRO A 396 34.03 -68.38 -70.06
C PRO A 396 35.12 -67.31 -69.88
N VAL A 397 34.80 -66.27 -69.10
CA VAL A 397 35.62 -65.07 -68.85
C VAL A 397 37.08 -65.40 -68.49
N ASP A 398 37.31 -66.54 -67.82
CA ASP A 398 38.62 -66.99 -67.32
C ASP A 398 39.64 -67.42 -68.40
N ARG A 399 39.25 -67.47 -69.69
CA ARG A 399 40.13 -67.96 -70.78
C ARG A 399 40.61 -66.87 -71.76
N LEU A 400 40.33 -65.60 -71.52
CA LEU A 400 40.81 -64.51 -72.37
C LEU A 400 42.33 -64.28 -72.16
N PRO A 401 43.13 -64.01 -73.21
CA PRO A 401 44.57 -63.81 -73.07
C PRO A 401 44.85 -62.58 -72.20
N ALA A 402 45.53 -62.78 -71.06
CA ALA A 402 45.91 -61.72 -70.14
C ALA A 402 47.03 -60.83 -70.74
N GLY A 403 46.65 -59.86 -71.57
CA GLY A 403 47.51 -58.76 -71.99
C GLY A 403 47.49 -57.63 -70.96
N ARG A 404 48.58 -57.45 -70.20
CA ARG A 404 48.91 -56.30 -69.32
C ARG A 404 47.69 -55.62 -68.63
N ALA A 405 46.89 -56.40 -67.92
CA ALA A 405 45.73 -55.91 -67.15
C ALA A 405 46.05 -55.74 -65.66
N TRP A 406 47.14 -55.01 -65.32
CA TRP A 406 47.37 -54.56 -63.95
C TRP A 406 47.05 -53.07 -63.80
N GLU A 407 45.99 -52.83 -63.03
CA GLU A 407 45.73 -51.68 -62.15
C GLU A 407 45.88 -50.28 -62.75
N ARG A 408 44.85 -49.79 -63.47
CA ARG A 408 44.56 -48.36 -63.47
C ARG A 408 43.06 -48.09 -63.32
N GLU A 409 42.61 -47.92 -62.07
CA GLU A 409 41.33 -47.27 -61.79
C GLU A 409 41.45 -45.78 -62.13
N HIS A 410 41.12 -45.38 -63.37
CA HIS A 410 41.08 -43.97 -63.73
C HIS A 410 39.73 -43.37 -63.35
N SER A 411 39.78 -42.34 -62.51
CA SER A 411 38.63 -41.51 -62.18
C SER A 411 38.85 -40.10 -62.71
N TYR A 412 37.90 -39.63 -63.53
CA TYR A 412 37.99 -38.34 -64.19
C TYR A 412 36.99 -37.36 -63.58
N PHE A 413 37.49 -36.17 -63.23
CA PHE A 413 36.72 -34.96 -62.94
C PHE A 413 35.85 -35.00 -61.67
N LEU A 414 36.05 -35.97 -60.79
CA LEU A 414 35.28 -36.12 -59.55
C LEU A 414 35.85 -35.27 -58.40
N ARG A 415 37.17 -35.21 -58.21
CA ARG A 415 37.77 -34.56 -57.03
C ARG A 415 37.38 -33.09 -56.89
N ASP A 416 37.69 -32.26 -57.88
CA ASP A 416 37.45 -30.81 -57.78
C ASP A 416 35.94 -30.50 -57.79
N LEU A 417 35.13 -31.35 -58.44
CA LEU A 417 33.68 -31.25 -58.35
C LEU A 417 33.18 -31.39 -56.92
N PHE A 418 33.61 -32.41 -56.18
CA PHE A 418 33.20 -32.59 -54.79
C PHE A 418 33.83 -31.54 -53.87
N LEU A 419 35.16 -31.39 -53.91
CA LEU A 419 35.92 -30.57 -52.97
C LEU A 419 35.79 -29.06 -53.22
N ASP A 420 35.94 -28.61 -54.46
CA ASP A 420 35.98 -27.18 -54.77
C ASP A 420 34.61 -26.59 -55.14
N LYS A 421 33.64 -27.43 -55.53
CA LYS A 421 32.30 -26.98 -55.92
C LYS A 421 31.20 -27.40 -54.96
N VAL A 422 30.96 -28.70 -54.77
CA VAL A 422 29.81 -29.19 -54.00
C VAL A 422 29.95 -28.83 -52.52
N PHE A 423 31.06 -29.21 -51.88
CA PHE A 423 31.25 -29.02 -50.43
C PHE A 423 31.50 -27.57 -50.01
N ARG A 424 32.02 -26.72 -50.92
CA ARG A 424 32.21 -25.28 -50.66
C ARG A 424 30.92 -24.46 -50.72
N GLU A 425 29.84 -25.02 -51.27
CA GLU A 425 28.54 -24.37 -51.35
C GLU A 425 27.61 -24.79 -50.19
N ASP A 426 28.17 -24.88 -48.99
CA ASP A 426 27.49 -25.31 -47.75
C ASP A 426 26.74 -24.16 -47.06
N GLY A 427 25.68 -23.67 -47.70
CA GLY A 427 24.86 -22.61 -47.08
C GLY A 427 23.71 -22.09 -47.92
N LEU A 428 23.44 -22.71 -49.06
CA LEU A 428 22.45 -22.23 -50.04
C LEU A 428 21.02 -22.72 -49.75
N VAL A 429 20.80 -23.39 -48.62
CA VAL A 429 19.50 -23.96 -48.25
C VAL A 429 18.61 -22.87 -47.69
N THR A 430 17.41 -22.74 -48.26
CA THR A 430 16.38 -21.80 -47.76
C THR A 430 15.16 -22.58 -47.30
N ARG A 431 14.39 -22.05 -46.34
CA ARG A 431 13.11 -22.69 -45.96
C ARG A 431 12.08 -22.50 -47.07
N ALA A 432 11.29 -23.54 -47.34
CA ALA A 432 10.17 -23.43 -48.27
C ALA A 432 9.02 -22.58 -47.67
N SER A 433 8.82 -22.65 -46.35
CA SER A 433 7.89 -21.80 -45.60
C SER A 433 8.43 -20.40 -45.25
N ASN A 434 7.53 -19.41 -45.29
CA ASN A 434 7.85 -17.97 -45.30
C ASN A 434 8.48 -17.48 -43.97
N THR A 435 9.81 -17.27 -44.00
CA THR A 435 10.64 -16.90 -42.84
C THR A 435 10.32 -15.49 -42.33
N ASP A 436 9.80 -14.63 -43.19
CA ASP A 436 9.45 -13.25 -42.85
C ASP A 436 8.32 -13.15 -41.82
N ARG A 437 7.30 -14.02 -41.89
CA ARG A 437 6.23 -14.05 -40.88
C ARG A 437 6.73 -14.47 -39.52
N MET A 438 7.70 -15.40 -39.47
CA MET A 438 8.31 -15.85 -38.21
C MET A 438 9.23 -14.77 -37.62
N LEU A 439 10.00 -14.06 -38.45
CA LEU A 439 10.81 -12.92 -38.02
C LEU A 439 9.97 -11.72 -37.60
N LEU A 440 8.84 -11.45 -38.28
CA LEU A 440 7.89 -10.41 -37.90
C LEU A 440 7.24 -10.72 -36.55
N HIS A 441 6.79 -11.95 -36.33
CA HIS A 441 6.28 -12.40 -35.02
C HIS A 441 7.35 -12.31 -33.92
N ARG A 442 8.61 -12.62 -34.22
CA ARG A 442 9.73 -12.45 -33.28
C ARG A 442 9.98 -10.99 -32.92
N LYS A 443 9.96 -10.10 -33.92
CA LYS A 443 10.08 -8.64 -33.71
C LYS A 443 8.90 -8.11 -32.90
N LEU A 444 7.66 -8.49 -33.24
CA LEU A 444 6.45 -8.11 -32.53
C LEU A 444 6.39 -8.62 -31.08
N LEU A 445 6.85 -9.84 -30.81
CA LEU A 445 6.92 -10.38 -29.44
C LEU A 445 7.98 -9.68 -28.60
N LEU A 446 9.16 -9.39 -29.16
CA LEU A 446 10.22 -8.66 -28.46
C LEU A 446 9.84 -7.19 -28.23
N PHE A 447 9.30 -6.51 -29.23
CA PHE A 447 8.74 -5.16 -29.08
C PHE A 447 7.55 -5.15 -28.12
N GLY A 448 6.65 -6.13 -28.20
CA GLY A 448 5.50 -6.26 -27.31
C GLY A 448 5.91 -6.46 -25.85
N ALA A 449 6.91 -7.31 -25.58
CA ALA A 449 7.44 -7.50 -24.23
C ALA A 449 8.17 -6.25 -23.71
N GLY A 450 8.93 -5.56 -24.57
CA GLY A 450 9.59 -4.29 -24.23
C GLY A 450 8.59 -3.17 -23.91
N VAL A 451 7.56 -3.01 -24.75
CA VAL A 451 6.48 -2.05 -24.55
C VAL A 451 5.69 -2.39 -23.29
N LEU A 452 5.33 -3.66 -23.06
CA LEU A 452 4.62 -4.08 -21.86
C LEU A 452 5.46 -3.82 -20.59
N GLY A 453 6.76 -4.09 -20.62
CA GLY A 453 7.68 -3.78 -19.52
C GLY A 453 7.75 -2.28 -19.23
N LEU A 454 7.82 -1.45 -20.27
CA LEU A 454 7.82 0.00 -20.16
C LEU A 454 6.47 0.54 -19.64
N LEU A 455 5.36 -0.04 -20.10
CA LEU A 455 4.00 0.29 -19.66
C LEU A 455 3.79 -0.09 -18.19
N CYS A 456 4.28 -1.26 -17.76
CA CYS A 456 4.26 -1.65 -16.35
C CYS A 456 5.10 -0.71 -15.49
N LEU A 457 6.31 -0.33 -15.93
CA LEU A 457 7.13 0.67 -15.23
C LEU A 457 6.45 2.03 -15.15
N LEU A 458 5.80 2.47 -16.22
CA LEU A 458 5.11 3.75 -16.30
C LEU A 458 3.84 3.74 -15.43
N LEU A 459 3.03 2.68 -15.48
CA LEU A 459 1.87 2.50 -14.60
C LEU A 459 2.29 2.42 -13.13
N PHE A 460 3.38 1.71 -12.84
CA PHE A 460 3.95 1.61 -11.50
C PHE A 460 4.47 2.97 -11.00
N GLY A 461 5.11 3.75 -11.88
CA GLY A 461 5.53 5.12 -11.59
C GLY A 461 4.35 6.07 -11.36
N ILE A 462 3.30 6.01 -12.19
CA ILE A 462 2.08 6.83 -12.02
C ILE A 462 1.36 6.46 -10.72
N PHE A 463 1.20 5.16 -10.44
CA PHE A 463 0.56 4.69 -9.22
C PHE A 463 1.36 5.14 -7.98
N GLY A 464 2.69 4.98 -8.01
CA GLY A 464 3.57 5.47 -6.96
C GLY A 464 3.46 6.98 -6.76
N PHE A 465 3.49 7.76 -7.84
CA PHE A 465 3.37 9.22 -7.80
C PHE A 465 2.04 9.68 -7.21
N ARG A 466 0.91 9.12 -7.68
CA ARG A 466 -0.42 9.46 -7.15
C ARG A 466 -0.53 9.14 -5.66
N SER A 467 -0.07 7.96 -5.27
CA SER A 467 -0.14 7.55 -3.87
C SER A 467 0.72 8.45 -2.97
N LEU A 468 1.89 8.89 -3.43
CA LEU A 468 2.73 9.85 -2.71
C LEU A 468 2.11 11.26 -2.66
N GLN A 469 1.42 11.66 -3.73
CA GLN A 469 0.69 12.93 -3.79
C GLN A 469 -0.48 12.95 -2.78
N GLU A 470 -1.24 11.86 -2.69
CA GLU A 470 -2.37 11.73 -1.76
C GLU A 470 -1.94 11.58 -0.31
N SER A 471 -0.87 10.83 -0.02
CA SER A 471 -0.47 10.55 1.37
C SER A 471 0.47 11.59 1.98
N VAL A 472 1.42 12.12 1.20
CA VAL A 472 2.46 13.04 1.70
C VAL A 472 2.16 14.48 1.30
N VAL A 473 1.91 14.74 0.00
CA VAL A 473 1.76 16.12 -0.50
C VAL A 473 0.48 16.76 0.02
N ALA A 474 -0.64 16.03 0.07
CA ALA A 474 -1.90 16.56 0.59
C ALA A 474 -1.79 17.05 2.05
N GLN A 475 -0.99 16.37 2.87
CA GLN A 475 -0.78 16.74 4.27
C GLN A 475 0.34 17.79 4.44
N SER A 476 1.25 17.91 3.47
CA SER A 476 2.38 18.85 3.51
C SER A 476 1.94 20.32 3.62
N GLY A 477 0.79 20.68 3.06
CA GLY A 477 0.23 22.03 3.16
C GLY A 477 -0.08 22.47 4.60
N PHE A 478 -0.57 21.56 5.44
CA PHE A 478 -0.82 21.84 6.86
C PHE A 478 0.48 22.13 7.62
N TRP A 479 1.53 21.34 7.37
CA TRP A 479 2.83 21.52 8.01
C TRP A 479 3.58 22.75 7.48
N ALA A 480 3.44 23.06 6.18
CA ALA A 480 3.93 24.30 5.59
C ALA A 480 3.26 25.50 6.24
N ARG A 481 1.93 25.46 6.43
CA ARG A 481 1.19 26.50 7.14
C ARG A 481 1.59 26.61 8.60
N ALA A 482 1.81 25.50 9.31
CA ALA A 482 2.28 25.49 10.69
C ALA A 482 3.69 26.10 10.83
N ARG A 483 4.56 25.90 9.84
CA ARG A 483 5.89 26.53 9.78
C ARG A 483 5.80 28.02 9.44
N GLU A 484 4.88 28.41 8.56
CA GLU A 484 4.72 29.80 8.18
C GLU A 484 4.16 30.65 9.33
N GLY A 485 4.82 31.78 9.58
CA GLY A 485 4.54 32.60 10.77
C GLY A 485 5.35 32.19 12.00
N TRP A 486 6.03 31.03 11.96
CA TRP A 486 6.96 30.62 13.01
C TRP A 486 8.30 31.36 12.85
N ARG A 487 8.57 32.35 13.72
CA ARG A 487 9.85 33.09 13.77
C ARG A 487 10.64 32.80 15.06
N GLY A 488 10.57 31.56 15.57
CA GLY A 488 11.24 31.17 16.81
C GLY A 488 10.66 31.80 18.08
N LYS A 489 9.40 32.22 18.03
CA LYS A 489 8.63 32.73 19.18
C LYS A 489 7.25 32.04 19.19
N ILE A 490 6.18 32.81 19.36
CA ILE A 490 4.79 32.36 19.46
C ILE A 490 4.17 32.29 18.06
N TRP A 491 3.55 31.17 17.71
CA TRP A 491 2.76 31.01 16.49
C TRP A 491 1.29 31.22 16.82
N GLN A 492 0.63 32.18 16.14
CA GLN A 492 -0.79 32.53 16.27
C GLN A 492 -1.43 32.17 17.62
N PRO A 493 -1.12 32.92 18.69
CA PRO A 493 -1.54 32.53 20.04
C PRO A 493 -3.06 32.50 20.18
N ILE A 494 -3.55 31.49 20.91
CA ILE A 494 -4.97 31.26 21.15
C ILE A 494 -5.60 32.38 21.99
N VAL A 495 -4.78 33.08 22.78
CA VAL A 495 -5.15 34.25 23.57
C VAL A 495 -4.17 35.40 23.27
N ILE A 496 -4.71 36.60 23.05
CA ILE A 496 -3.91 37.83 22.99
C ILE A 496 -4.48 38.88 23.94
N GLY A 497 -3.69 39.91 24.25
CA GLY A 497 -4.24 41.10 24.90
C GLY A 497 -5.34 41.71 24.04
N ASP A 498 -6.47 42.10 24.64
CA ASP A 498 -7.62 42.62 23.91
C ASP A 498 -7.33 44.04 23.37
N PRO A 499 -7.23 44.23 22.04
CA PRO A 499 -6.95 45.54 21.45
C PRO A 499 -8.12 46.53 21.59
N ALA A 500 -9.34 46.06 21.82
CA ALA A 500 -10.52 46.92 22.07
C ALA A 500 -10.61 47.40 23.53
N GLY A 501 -9.81 46.81 24.42
CA GLY A 501 -9.74 47.13 25.85
C GLY A 501 -11.01 46.82 26.62
N SER A 502 -11.87 45.93 26.13
CA SER A 502 -13.10 45.47 26.79
C SER A 502 -12.84 44.44 27.89
N ALA A 503 -11.80 43.63 27.72
CA ALA A 503 -11.21 42.77 28.74
C ALA A 503 -9.67 42.94 28.70
N LEU A 504 -8.93 42.24 29.57
CA LEU A 504 -7.46 42.20 29.46
C LEU A 504 -7.00 41.33 28.29
N PHE A 505 -7.73 40.25 28.00
CA PHE A 505 -7.37 39.23 27.03
C PHE A 505 -8.60 38.81 26.22
N GLN A 506 -8.36 38.44 24.96
CA GLN A 506 -9.38 37.98 24.03
C GLN A 506 -9.02 36.58 23.50
N TYR A 507 -10.02 35.69 23.44
CA TYR A 507 -9.90 34.40 22.78
C TYR A 507 -9.88 34.58 21.25
N ARG A 508 -8.88 34.01 20.59
CA ARG A 508 -8.71 34.01 19.14
C ARG A 508 -8.85 32.64 18.50
N GLY A 509 -9.15 31.59 19.27
CA GLY A 509 -9.29 30.24 18.73
C GLY A 509 -10.31 30.12 17.60
N ASP A 510 -11.34 30.95 17.60
CA ASP A 510 -12.39 30.99 16.56
C ASP A 510 -11.99 31.78 15.29
N GLN A 511 -10.83 32.46 15.31
CA GLN A 511 -10.36 33.22 14.16
C GLN A 511 -9.75 32.30 13.09
N PRO A 512 -9.89 32.63 11.80
CA PRO A 512 -9.33 31.81 10.73
C PRO A 512 -7.80 31.86 10.72
N VAL A 513 -7.19 30.70 10.44
CA VAL A 513 -5.73 30.57 10.27
C VAL A 513 -5.25 31.30 9.00
N GLY A 514 -6.09 31.40 7.96
CA GLY A 514 -5.79 32.08 6.70
C GLY A 514 -4.95 31.26 5.71
N PRO A 515 -4.83 31.72 4.44
CA PRO A 515 -4.35 30.90 3.31
C PRO A 515 -2.83 30.67 3.23
N GLY A 516 -2.06 31.20 4.18
CA GLY A 516 -0.59 31.22 4.11
C GLY A 516 -0.03 32.45 3.39
N PHE A 517 1.22 32.78 3.70
CA PHE A 517 1.88 33.99 3.23
C PHE A 517 2.63 33.78 1.91
N THR A 518 3.16 32.57 1.65
CA THR A 518 3.88 32.28 0.41
C THR A 518 2.97 31.68 -0.68
N PRO A 519 3.33 31.82 -1.98
CA PRO A 519 2.61 31.18 -3.07
C PRO A 519 2.55 29.65 -2.94
N GLU A 520 3.60 29.03 -2.43
CA GLU A 520 3.73 27.58 -2.23
C GLU A 520 2.72 27.07 -1.20
N THR A 521 2.61 27.73 -0.05
CA THR A 521 1.64 27.36 0.98
C THR A 521 0.21 27.63 0.52
N ARG A 522 -0.05 28.71 -0.23
CA ARG A 522 -1.38 28.98 -0.81
C ARG A 522 -1.81 27.93 -1.84
N ALA A 523 -0.85 27.35 -2.56
CA ALA A 523 -1.12 26.28 -3.52
C ALA A 523 -1.38 24.93 -2.82
N GLY A 524 -0.78 24.69 -1.64
CA GLY A 524 -0.91 23.43 -0.91
C GLY A 524 -1.93 23.41 0.24
N PHE A 525 -2.33 24.57 0.77
CA PHE A 525 -3.26 24.70 1.89
C PHE A 525 -4.57 25.40 1.46
N HIS A 526 -5.61 24.61 1.22
CA HIS A 526 -6.91 25.11 0.74
C HIS A 526 -7.93 25.40 1.87
N TYR A 527 -7.52 25.31 3.13
CA TYR A 527 -8.40 25.42 4.31
C TYR A 527 -8.28 26.77 5.01
N GLU A 528 -8.33 27.87 4.26
CA GLU A 528 -8.08 29.22 4.79
C GLU A 528 -9.08 29.69 5.86
N LYS A 529 -10.30 29.12 5.86
CA LYS A 529 -11.38 29.46 6.81
C LYS A 529 -11.35 28.64 8.09
N LEU A 530 -10.44 27.67 8.19
CA LEU A 530 -10.33 26.80 9.35
C LEU A 530 -9.92 27.64 10.58
N SER A 531 -10.62 27.46 11.70
CA SER A 531 -10.29 28.20 12.93
C SER A 531 -8.94 27.74 13.51
N ILE A 532 -8.30 28.56 14.35
CA ILE A 532 -7.04 28.17 15.01
C ILE A 532 -7.25 26.90 15.85
N ALA A 533 -8.38 26.78 16.55
CA ALA A 533 -8.73 25.57 17.30
C ALA A 533 -8.86 24.33 16.39
N ASP A 534 -9.61 24.46 15.28
CA ASP A 534 -9.78 23.37 14.29
C ASP A 534 -8.43 22.99 13.64
N PHE A 535 -7.52 23.95 13.49
CA PHE A 535 -6.21 23.69 12.92
C PHE A 535 -5.34 22.83 13.83
N HIS A 536 -5.35 23.09 15.14
CA HIS A 536 -4.68 22.22 16.09
C HIS A 536 -5.31 20.82 16.16
N GLU A 537 -6.63 20.71 15.97
CA GLU A 537 -7.31 19.42 15.87
C GLU A 537 -6.90 18.66 14.61
N ALA A 538 -6.85 19.32 13.45
CA ALA A 538 -6.37 18.72 12.21
C ALA A 538 -4.91 18.25 12.33
N LEU A 539 -4.03 19.04 12.97
CA LEU A 539 -2.64 18.63 13.20
C LEU A 539 -2.53 17.43 14.14
N ARG A 540 -3.37 17.34 15.18
CA ARG A 540 -3.48 16.15 16.06
C ARG A 540 -3.84 14.92 15.24
N GLU A 541 -4.87 15.01 14.40
CA GLU A 541 -5.31 13.88 13.57
C GLU A 541 -4.25 13.44 12.55
N LEU A 542 -3.56 14.39 11.94
CA LEU A 542 -2.48 14.12 10.98
C LEU A 542 -1.28 13.46 11.68
N ALA A 543 -0.88 13.94 12.85
CA ALA A 543 0.24 13.39 13.62
C ALA A 543 -0.09 12.06 14.31
N GLY A 544 -1.38 11.80 14.60
CA GLY A 544 -1.86 10.55 15.20
C GLY A 544 -1.95 9.37 14.24
N LYS A 545 -2.00 9.61 12.93
CA LYS A 545 -2.00 8.56 11.91
C LYS A 545 -0.60 8.42 11.30
N PRO A 546 -0.01 7.21 11.25
CA PRO A 546 1.29 7.00 10.62
C PRO A 546 1.20 7.34 9.13
N LEU A 547 2.27 7.92 8.58
CA LEU A 547 2.33 8.20 7.14
C LEU A 547 2.24 6.89 6.36
N GLN A 548 1.21 6.78 5.54
CA GLN A 548 1.09 5.66 4.61
C GLN A 548 2.01 5.89 3.42
N ILE A 549 3.27 5.53 3.62
CA ILE A 549 4.29 5.56 2.58
C ILE A 549 4.13 4.26 1.78
N PRO A 550 3.88 4.33 0.46
CA PRO A 550 3.77 3.13 -0.36
C PRO A 550 5.01 2.27 -0.22
N TRP A 551 4.86 0.95 -0.21
CA TRP A 551 5.96 0.00 -0.05
C TRP A 551 7.13 0.26 -1.02
N ILE A 552 6.83 0.83 -2.19
CA ILE A 552 7.78 1.24 -3.23
C ILE A 552 8.74 2.33 -2.75
N PHE A 553 8.27 3.26 -1.91
CA PHE A 553 9.06 4.36 -1.35
C PHE A 553 9.50 4.12 0.10
N SER A 554 9.12 2.98 0.68
CA SER A 554 9.48 2.61 2.05
C SER A 554 10.99 2.70 2.30
N LEU A 555 11.82 2.32 1.32
CA LEU A 555 13.28 2.36 1.45
C LEU A 555 13.87 3.78 1.53
N PHE A 556 13.21 4.77 0.91
CA PHE A 556 13.62 6.18 0.99
C PHE A 556 13.13 6.84 2.28
N ALA A 557 11.98 6.40 2.81
CA ALA A 557 11.41 6.91 4.04
C ALA A 557 12.26 6.66 5.29
N HIS A 558 13.06 5.58 5.29
CA HIS A 558 13.90 5.21 6.43
C HIS A 558 15.30 5.85 6.36
N SER A 559 15.54 6.78 5.44
CA SER A 559 16.80 7.53 5.32
C SER A 559 16.79 8.74 6.27
N GLY A 560 17.26 8.53 7.50
CA GLY A 560 17.81 9.57 8.38
C GLY A 560 16.86 10.20 9.41
N THR A 561 15.56 10.34 9.14
CA THR A 561 14.60 10.90 10.10
C THR A 561 13.27 10.17 10.02
N ASP A 562 12.76 9.70 11.15
CA ASP A 562 11.41 9.15 11.27
C ASP A 562 10.40 10.30 11.09
N PRO A 563 9.69 10.36 9.93
CA PRO A 563 8.82 11.48 9.63
C PRO A 563 7.59 11.50 10.53
N ASP A 564 7.18 10.36 11.09
CA ASP A 564 6.07 10.30 12.05
C ASP A 564 6.49 10.91 13.38
N ARG A 565 7.68 10.58 13.89
CA ARG A 565 8.24 11.25 15.08
C ARG A 565 8.44 12.75 14.87
N GLY A 566 8.89 13.16 13.68
CA GLY A 566 9.05 14.58 13.34
C GLY A 566 7.72 15.36 13.39
N ARG A 567 6.65 14.79 12.84
CA ARG A 567 5.29 15.38 12.87
C ARG A 567 4.72 15.43 14.29
N GLN A 568 4.89 14.36 15.04
CA GLN A 568 4.51 14.26 16.45
C GLN A 568 5.21 15.32 17.32
N HIS A 569 6.50 15.52 17.09
CA HIS A 569 7.28 16.58 17.75
C HIS A 569 6.81 17.98 17.35
N ALA A 570 6.62 18.21 16.05
CA ALA A 570 6.18 19.51 15.53
C ALA A 570 4.79 19.90 16.03
N GLN A 571 3.84 18.96 16.10
CA GLN A 571 2.51 19.22 16.67
C GLN A 571 2.60 19.63 18.13
N ARG A 572 3.40 18.93 18.94
CA ARG A 572 3.59 19.24 20.37
C ARG A 572 4.16 20.63 20.57
N VAL A 573 5.26 20.94 19.88
CA VAL A 573 5.93 22.26 19.96
C VAL A 573 4.98 23.37 19.53
N LEU A 574 4.24 23.17 18.43
CA LEU A 574 3.27 24.16 17.96
C LEU A 574 2.16 24.37 19.00
N PHE A 575 1.60 23.31 19.58
CA PHE A 575 0.54 23.39 20.59
C PHE A 575 1.03 24.04 21.90
N GLU A 576 2.23 23.69 22.35
CA GLU A 576 2.89 24.29 23.51
C GLU A 576 3.04 25.81 23.35
N ASP A 577 3.56 26.28 22.22
CA ASP A 577 3.84 27.71 22.00
C ASP A 577 2.62 28.55 21.59
N SER A 578 1.57 27.96 21.03
CA SER A 578 0.37 28.69 20.58
C SER A 578 -0.79 28.64 21.57
N VAL A 579 -0.92 27.56 22.34
CA VAL A 579 -2.04 27.34 23.26
C VAL A 579 -1.58 27.41 24.71
N VAL A 580 -0.68 26.52 25.10
CA VAL A 580 -0.33 26.32 26.52
C VAL A 580 0.41 27.52 27.09
N LYS A 581 1.49 27.95 26.43
CA LYS A 581 2.35 29.04 26.90
C LYS A 581 1.64 30.39 26.91
N PRO A 582 0.96 30.83 25.83
CA PRO A 582 0.25 32.12 25.84
C PRO A 582 -0.87 32.15 26.87
N LEU A 583 -1.56 31.03 27.09
CA LEU A 583 -2.62 30.94 28.11
C LEU A 583 -2.06 31.00 29.53
N LEU A 584 -0.95 30.30 29.78
CA LEU A 584 -0.25 30.34 31.08
C LEU A 584 0.27 31.74 31.38
N ASP A 585 0.91 32.38 30.41
CA ASP A 585 1.43 33.75 30.51
C ASP A 585 0.29 34.76 30.74
N ALA A 586 -0.81 34.65 29.98
CA ALA A 586 -1.99 35.50 30.14
C ALA A 586 -2.66 35.32 31.51
N THR A 587 -2.77 34.08 32.00
CA THR A 587 -3.30 33.79 33.35
C THR A 587 -2.42 34.44 34.40
N ARG A 588 -1.11 34.23 34.33
CA ARG A 588 -0.15 34.78 35.30
C ARG A 588 -0.18 36.30 35.30
N GLN A 589 -0.24 36.92 34.13
CA GLN A 589 -0.35 38.36 34.00
C GLN A 589 -1.66 38.88 34.60
N LYS A 590 -2.81 38.28 34.25
CA LYS A 590 -4.13 38.67 34.78
C LYS A 590 -4.20 38.52 36.31
N MET A 591 -3.63 37.45 36.85
CA MET A 591 -3.63 37.16 38.29
C MET A 591 -2.62 37.99 39.08
N SER A 592 -1.58 38.50 38.43
CA SER A 592 -0.59 39.39 39.06
C SER A 592 -1.07 40.83 39.18
N GLU A 593 -2.20 41.18 38.56
CA GLU A 593 -2.82 42.51 38.72
C GLU A 593 -3.32 42.69 40.16
N PRO A 594 -3.07 43.84 40.81
CA PRO A 594 -3.53 44.09 42.19
C PRO A 594 -5.05 44.06 42.37
N ASN A 595 -5.81 44.24 41.29
CA ASN A 595 -7.24 44.03 41.27
C ASN A 595 -7.64 43.43 39.91
N PRO A 596 -8.04 42.16 39.85
CA PRO A 596 -8.40 41.50 38.58
C PRO A 596 -9.72 42.02 38.00
N LEU A 597 -10.55 42.72 38.79
CA LEU A 597 -11.78 43.37 38.34
C LEU A 597 -11.53 44.75 37.74
N LEU A 598 -10.47 45.43 38.20
CA LEU A 598 -10.07 46.78 37.82
C LEU A 598 -8.55 46.79 37.56
N PRO A 599 -8.11 46.20 36.44
CA PRO A 599 -6.70 46.12 36.13
C PRO A 599 -6.09 47.51 35.96
N ARG A 600 -4.78 47.65 36.25
CA ARG A 600 -4.08 48.95 36.15
C ARG A 600 -4.17 49.58 34.76
N HIS A 601 -4.27 48.72 33.74
CA HIS A 601 -4.39 49.10 32.34
C HIS A 601 -5.52 48.27 31.69
N GLY A 602 -6.71 48.84 31.54
CA GLY A 602 -7.85 48.19 30.90
C GLY A 602 -9.18 48.70 31.44
N LYS A 603 -10.29 48.30 30.79
CA LYS A 603 -11.63 48.49 31.35
C LYS A 603 -11.91 47.43 32.43
N PRO A 604 -12.88 47.70 33.33
CA PRO A 604 -13.29 46.71 34.32
C PRO A 604 -13.75 45.41 33.66
N ASP A 605 -13.47 44.26 34.28
CA ASP A 605 -13.99 42.98 33.79
C ASP A 605 -15.53 43.06 33.78
N PRO A 606 -16.21 42.84 32.63
CA PRO A 606 -17.66 43.02 32.52
C PRO A 606 -18.46 41.98 33.30
N ARG A 607 -17.80 40.96 33.87
CA ARG A 607 -18.44 39.87 34.60
C ARG A 607 -18.68 40.23 36.07
N PRO A 608 -19.68 39.61 36.73
CA PRO A 608 -19.94 39.85 38.14
C PRO A 608 -18.70 39.57 39.02
N PRO A 609 -18.40 40.42 40.02
CA PRO A 609 -17.24 40.26 40.90
C PRO A 609 -17.10 38.87 41.51
N ASP A 610 -18.21 38.27 41.94
CA ASP A 610 -18.24 36.95 42.54
C ASP A 610 -17.87 35.83 41.56
N ARG A 611 -18.25 35.98 40.28
CA ARG A 611 -17.90 35.02 39.22
C ARG A 611 -16.43 35.11 38.87
N VAL A 612 -15.88 36.32 38.70
CA VAL A 612 -14.45 36.48 38.39
C VAL A 612 -13.58 35.88 39.49
N SER A 613 -13.95 36.11 40.76
CA SER A 613 -13.18 35.61 41.89
C SER A 613 -13.37 34.11 42.16
N THR A 614 -14.46 33.45 41.73
CA THR A 614 -14.52 31.97 41.71
C THR A 614 -13.69 31.38 40.58
N LEU A 615 -13.65 32.03 39.41
CA LEU A 615 -12.81 31.60 38.29
C LEU A 615 -11.32 31.79 38.59
N GLU A 616 -10.95 32.89 39.22
CA GLU A 616 -9.58 33.16 39.69
C GLU A 616 -9.10 32.06 40.64
N ALA A 617 -9.96 31.65 41.57
CA ALA A 617 -9.65 30.59 42.52
C ALA A 617 -9.45 29.21 41.82
N LYS A 618 -10.27 28.88 40.81
CA LYS A 618 -10.09 27.68 39.98
C LYS A 618 -8.79 27.73 39.17
N ALA A 619 -8.48 28.88 38.57
CA ALA A 619 -7.25 29.09 37.81
C ALA A 619 -6.02 29.02 38.72
N LEU A 620 -6.09 29.56 39.94
CA LEU A 620 -5.04 29.44 40.95
C LEU A 620 -4.82 27.97 41.33
N ALA A 621 -5.89 27.21 41.56
CA ALA A 621 -5.78 25.78 41.81
C ALA A 621 -5.08 25.03 40.67
N ALA A 622 -5.41 25.36 39.41
CA ALA A 622 -4.76 24.79 38.23
C ALA A 622 -3.26 25.14 38.16
N LEU A 623 -2.87 26.40 38.43
CA LEU A 623 -1.46 26.81 38.49
C LEU A 623 -0.69 26.08 39.60
N VAL A 624 -1.27 25.98 40.79
CA VAL A 624 -0.65 25.27 41.92
C VAL A 624 -0.50 23.78 41.61
N ARG A 625 -1.49 23.15 40.96
CA ARG A 625 -1.39 21.74 40.50
C ARG A 625 -0.24 21.51 39.53
N VAL A 626 0.03 22.45 38.61
CA VAL A 626 1.20 22.36 37.72
C VAL A 626 2.51 22.43 38.51
N GLU A 627 2.63 23.36 39.46
CA GLU A 627 3.82 23.46 40.33
C GLU A 627 4.02 22.21 41.20
N ILE A 628 2.93 21.60 41.67
CA ILE A 628 2.94 20.34 42.40
C ILE A 628 3.45 19.21 41.50
N ALA A 629 2.92 19.10 40.27
CA ALA A 629 3.30 18.06 39.31
C ALA A 629 4.77 18.18 38.87
N LEU A 630 5.29 19.39 38.69
CA LEU A 630 6.72 19.65 38.42
C LEU A 630 7.64 19.15 39.55
N ARG A 631 7.20 19.20 40.81
CA ARG A 631 8.03 18.91 41.99
C ARG A 631 7.97 17.46 42.48
N ARG A 632 7.02 16.64 42.01
CA ARG A 632 6.78 15.27 42.49
C ARG A 632 7.89 14.26 42.12
N ASN A 633 8.55 14.41 40.98
CA ASN A 633 9.81 13.77 40.50
C ASN A 633 9.73 13.50 39.00
N PHE A 634 10.81 13.86 38.29
CA PHE A 634 11.13 13.53 36.90
C PHE A 634 10.89 12.05 36.56
N GLY A 635 9.86 11.73 35.77
CA GLY A 635 9.81 10.48 35.00
C GLY A 635 8.76 9.42 35.40
N GLN A 636 7.81 9.71 36.28
CA GLN A 636 6.53 8.97 36.27
C GLN A 636 5.48 9.85 35.63
N SER A 637 4.91 9.38 34.50
CA SER A 637 3.81 10.04 33.81
C SER A 637 2.78 10.50 34.83
N ALA A 638 2.39 11.77 34.79
CA ALA A 638 1.14 12.21 35.39
C ALA A 638 -0.02 11.61 34.58
N GLU A 639 -0.16 10.27 34.56
CA GLU A 639 -1.40 9.63 34.16
C GLU A 639 -2.50 10.22 35.04
N GLY A 640 -3.37 11.02 34.44
CA GLY A 640 -4.53 11.57 35.13
C GLY A 640 -4.39 12.99 35.68
N MET A 641 -3.63 13.89 35.05
CA MET A 641 -4.02 15.31 35.05
C MET A 641 -4.72 15.63 33.72
N PRO A 642 -6.06 15.46 33.62
CA PRO A 642 -6.80 15.77 32.42
C PRO A 642 -6.50 17.20 31.97
N GLY A 643 -6.39 17.43 30.65
CA GLY A 643 -6.39 18.79 30.10
C GLY A 643 -7.58 19.63 30.59
N ALA A 644 -8.67 18.99 31.01
CA ALA A 644 -9.82 19.64 31.65
C ALA A 644 -9.49 20.27 33.02
N ASP A 645 -8.59 19.67 33.82
CA ASP A 645 -8.22 20.21 35.14
C ASP A 645 -7.20 21.34 35.06
N PHE A 646 -6.53 21.48 33.92
CA PHE A 646 -5.53 22.53 33.66
C PHE A 646 -6.03 23.58 32.68
N LEU A 647 -6.33 23.25 31.42
CA LEU A 647 -6.67 24.23 30.39
C LEU A 647 -8.02 24.91 30.62
N ALA A 648 -9.06 24.16 31.05
CA ALA A 648 -10.40 24.71 31.14
C ALA A 648 -10.51 25.85 32.19
N PRO A 649 -9.98 25.70 33.43
CA PRO A 649 -9.98 26.80 34.41
C PRO A 649 -9.23 28.04 33.92
N LEU A 650 -8.12 27.86 33.20
CA LEU A 650 -7.31 28.96 32.69
C LEU A 650 -8.01 29.70 31.56
N LEU A 651 -8.61 28.97 30.60
CA LEU A 651 -9.38 29.56 29.49
C LEU A 651 -10.62 30.31 30.00
N GLU A 652 -11.34 29.74 30.96
CA GLU A 652 -12.53 30.36 31.55
C GLU A 652 -12.17 31.64 32.32
N TYR A 653 -11.07 31.64 33.07
CA TYR A 653 -10.61 32.81 33.81
C TYR A 653 -10.15 33.94 32.90
N VAL A 654 -9.32 33.63 31.90
CA VAL A 654 -8.69 34.61 31.02
C VAL A 654 -9.66 35.16 29.98
N ALA A 655 -10.46 34.29 29.34
CA ALA A 655 -11.23 34.64 28.15
C ALA A 655 -12.73 34.23 28.18
N ASP A 656 -13.26 33.86 29.35
CA ASP A 656 -14.68 33.48 29.58
C ASP A 656 -15.19 32.33 28.70
N ARG A 657 -14.29 31.44 28.26
CA ARG A 657 -14.62 30.21 27.55
C ARG A 657 -14.63 29.04 28.53
N SER A 658 -15.82 28.65 28.97
CA SER A 658 -16.02 27.62 30.00
C SER A 658 -15.72 26.19 29.56
N ASN A 659 -15.67 25.90 28.26
CA ASN A 659 -15.23 24.60 27.76
C ASN A 659 -14.85 24.64 26.27
N GLU A 660 -13.59 24.38 25.95
CA GLU A 660 -13.12 24.10 24.59
C GLU A 660 -12.64 22.64 24.56
N PRO A 661 -13.55 21.66 24.35
CA PRO A 661 -13.25 20.24 24.49
C PRO A 661 -12.16 19.79 23.50
N ARG A 662 -12.10 20.41 22.32
CA ARG A 662 -11.07 20.13 21.31
C ARG A 662 -9.66 20.34 21.86
N LEU A 663 -9.40 21.48 22.51
CA LEU A 663 -8.07 21.79 23.07
C LEU A 663 -7.71 20.86 24.23
N ILE A 664 -8.70 20.43 25.01
CA ILE A 664 -8.53 19.44 26.09
C ILE A 664 -8.11 18.09 25.48
N ASP A 665 -8.81 17.63 24.45
CA ASP A 665 -8.51 16.37 23.77
C ASP A 665 -7.14 16.41 23.07
N ILE A 666 -6.78 17.56 22.50
CA ILE A 666 -5.45 17.76 21.90
C ILE A 666 -4.38 17.67 22.99
N MET A 667 -4.56 18.29 24.16
CA MET A 667 -3.60 18.21 25.25
C MET A 667 -3.46 16.79 25.79
N ASN A 668 -4.58 16.09 26.02
CA ASN A 668 -4.59 14.69 26.45
C ASN A 668 -3.83 13.83 25.44
N TRP A 669 -4.16 13.92 24.15
CA TRP A 669 -3.45 13.18 23.11
C TRP A 669 -1.96 13.55 23.06
N THR A 670 -1.60 14.84 23.18
CA THR A 670 -0.22 15.32 23.07
C THR A 670 0.69 14.78 24.18
N TYR A 671 0.17 14.54 25.39
CA TYR A 671 0.98 14.11 26.54
C TYR A 671 0.70 12.69 27.03
N SER A 672 -0.36 12.04 26.54
CA SER A 672 -0.72 10.65 26.83
C SER A 672 -0.50 9.71 25.65
N ASP A 673 -0.92 10.06 24.43
CA ASP A 673 -0.89 9.14 23.28
C ASP A 673 0.29 9.40 22.33
N ASN A 674 0.72 10.66 22.20
CA ASN A 674 1.80 11.07 21.31
C ASN A 674 3.15 10.56 21.86
N PRO A 675 3.87 9.67 21.14
CA PRO A 675 5.15 9.11 21.58
C PRO A 675 6.24 10.15 21.88
N ASP A 676 6.24 11.31 21.22
CA ASP A 676 7.18 12.38 21.55
C ASP A 676 6.80 13.11 22.84
N GLY A 677 5.51 13.31 23.11
CA GLY A 677 5.06 14.06 24.30
C GLY A 677 4.73 13.19 25.51
N HIS A 678 4.64 11.88 25.34
CA HIS A 678 4.24 10.93 26.38
C HIS A 678 5.05 11.12 27.67
N GLY A 679 4.38 11.50 28.76
CA GLY A 679 5.00 11.68 30.07
C GLY A 679 5.92 12.90 30.20
N LYS A 680 5.96 13.81 29.21
CA LYS A 680 6.74 15.06 29.26
C LYS A 680 6.00 16.23 29.93
N TRP A 681 4.69 16.11 30.17
CA TRP A 681 3.94 17.11 30.93
C TRP A 681 4.02 16.85 32.44
N PRO A 682 4.20 17.90 33.26
CA PRO A 682 4.45 19.30 32.89
C PRO A 682 5.91 19.58 32.48
N VAL A 683 6.09 20.53 31.57
CA VAL A 683 7.39 20.98 31.05
C VAL A 683 8.04 22.03 31.95
N GLU A 684 9.39 22.06 32.03
CA GLU A 684 10.12 22.93 32.98
C GLU A 684 9.78 24.42 32.86
N TRP A 685 9.61 24.93 31.63
CA TRP A 685 9.25 26.32 31.39
C TRP A 685 7.84 26.69 31.89
N ALA A 686 7.00 25.70 32.21
CA ALA A 686 5.69 25.93 32.80
C ALA A 686 5.76 26.28 34.28
N SER A 687 6.93 26.25 34.96
CA SER A 687 7.06 26.78 36.32
C SER A 687 7.04 28.31 36.34
N GLY A 688 6.51 28.90 37.40
CA GLY A 688 6.53 30.33 37.70
C GLY A 688 7.55 30.71 38.76
N GLY A 689 8.36 29.75 39.25
CA GLY A 689 9.42 29.99 40.22
C GLY A 689 9.52 28.94 41.33
N SER A 690 10.63 28.99 42.06
CA SER A 690 10.95 28.06 43.14
C SER A 690 10.34 28.45 44.50
N SER A 691 9.95 29.72 44.68
CA SER A 691 9.38 30.33 45.90
C SER A 691 8.17 31.24 45.60
N LEU A 692 7.37 31.62 46.61
CA LEU A 692 6.27 32.60 46.42
C LEU A 692 6.77 33.98 46.03
N ALA A 693 8.02 34.33 46.39
CA ALA A 693 8.61 35.61 46.02
C ALA A 693 8.85 35.69 44.50
N GLU A 694 9.28 34.58 43.89
CA GLU A 694 9.47 34.47 42.44
C GLU A 694 8.13 34.32 41.71
N ASN A 695 7.20 33.52 42.26
CA ASN A 695 5.90 33.26 41.63
C ASN A 695 4.83 34.29 42.04
N THR A 696 4.93 35.49 41.44
CA THR A 696 4.06 36.63 41.73
C THR A 696 2.58 36.32 41.52
N ALA A 697 2.22 35.57 40.47
CA ALA A 697 0.84 35.23 40.17
C ALA A 697 0.20 34.40 41.29
N ILE A 698 0.86 33.32 41.72
CA ILE A 698 0.35 32.48 42.81
C ILE A 698 0.30 33.28 44.13
N ARG A 699 1.31 34.12 44.40
CA ARG A 699 1.33 34.96 45.61
C ARG A 699 0.14 35.92 45.66
N VAL A 700 -0.09 36.69 44.59
CA VAL A 700 -1.17 37.69 44.51
C VAL A 700 -2.54 37.00 44.48
N GLY A 701 -2.71 35.97 43.66
CA GLY A 701 -3.96 35.20 43.62
C GLY A 701 -4.30 34.55 44.96
N LEU A 702 -3.29 34.08 45.70
CA LEU A 702 -3.47 33.59 47.06
C LEU A 702 -3.87 34.73 48.01
N ASP A 703 -3.23 35.89 47.95
CA ASP A 703 -3.60 37.05 48.77
C ASP A 703 -5.05 37.49 48.51
N HIS A 704 -5.52 37.49 47.25
CA HIS A 704 -6.93 37.76 46.90
C HIS A 704 -7.88 36.70 47.44
N LEU A 705 -7.54 35.42 47.27
CA LEU A 705 -8.34 34.30 47.78
C LEU A 705 -8.49 34.39 49.31
N LEU A 706 -7.39 34.68 50.01
CA LEU A 706 -7.34 34.79 51.46
C LEU A 706 -8.13 36.02 51.96
N THR A 707 -7.97 37.17 51.31
CA THR A 707 -8.71 38.39 51.66
C THR A 707 -10.21 38.20 51.44
N GLY A 708 -10.61 37.68 50.28
CA GLY A 708 -12.01 37.38 49.99
C GLY A 708 -12.61 36.30 50.89
N ALA A 709 -11.81 35.33 51.36
CA ALA A 709 -12.24 34.36 52.36
C ALA A 709 -12.46 35.01 53.72
N ARG A 710 -11.54 35.89 54.18
CA ARG A 710 -11.65 36.61 55.46
C ARG A 710 -12.87 37.53 55.50
N ASP A 711 -13.10 38.33 54.47
CA ASP A 711 -14.25 39.25 54.40
C ASP A 711 -15.59 38.48 54.44
N ARG A 712 -15.65 37.33 53.77
CA ARG A 712 -16.83 36.46 53.80
C ARG A 712 -17.02 35.76 55.14
N ILE A 713 -15.95 35.33 55.81
CA ILE A 713 -16.02 34.78 57.17
C ILE A 713 -16.59 35.82 58.13
N GLN A 714 -16.12 37.08 58.06
CA GLN A 714 -16.63 38.17 58.89
C GLN A 714 -18.10 38.50 58.60
N THR A 715 -18.47 38.63 57.32
CA THR A 715 -19.86 38.90 56.90
C THR A 715 -20.80 37.78 57.36
N ARG A 716 -20.37 36.51 57.24
CA ARG A 716 -21.18 35.37 57.67
C ARG A 716 -21.26 35.22 59.18
N ALA A 717 -20.20 35.53 59.92
CA ALA A 717 -20.25 35.58 61.38
C ALA A 717 -21.28 36.62 61.85
N GLY A 718 -21.36 37.77 61.19
CA GLY A 718 -22.42 38.77 61.41
C GLY A 718 -23.82 38.23 61.10
N ASN A 719 -24.00 37.55 59.96
CA ASN A 719 -25.29 36.95 59.59
C ASN A 719 -25.72 35.80 60.52
N LEU A 720 -24.78 35.01 61.04
CA LEU A 720 -25.04 33.98 62.05
C LEU A 720 -25.51 34.61 63.38
N GLN A 721 -24.92 35.74 63.79
CA GLN A 721 -25.39 36.47 64.96
C GLN A 721 -26.82 37.00 64.79
N LEU A 722 -27.17 37.51 63.60
CA LEU A 722 -28.54 37.91 63.28
C LEU A 722 -29.53 36.74 63.35
N LEU A 723 -29.12 35.55 62.91
CA LEU A 723 -29.92 34.33 62.99
C LEU A 723 -30.17 33.89 64.45
N VAL A 724 -29.14 33.98 65.31
CA VAL A 724 -29.28 33.72 66.76
C VAL A 724 -30.22 34.73 67.41
N GLN A 725 -30.11 36.03 67.07
CA GLN A 725 -31.04 37.06 67.55
C GLN A 725 -32.49 36.78 67.13
N LEU A 726 -32.70 36.28 65.90
CA LEU A 726 -34.02 35.88 65.43
C LEU A 726 -34.58 34.70 66.26
N ALA A 727 -33.74 33.71 66.58
CA ALA A 727 -34.14 32.59 67.43
C ALA A 727 -34.52 33.04 68.85
N ASP A 728 -33.79 33.98 69.44
CA ASP A 728 -34.13 34.56 70.74
C ASP A 728 -35.49 35.29 70.72
N LEU A 729 -35.77 36.04 69.65
CA LEU A 729 -37.08 36.68 69.47
C LEU A 729 -38.21 35.68 69.24
N ALA A 730 -37.96 34.61 68.49
CA ALA A 730 -38.93 33.52 68.30
C ALA A 730 -39.27 32.82 69.61
N ARG A 731 -38.26 32.58 70.47
CA ARG A 731 -38.45 32.04 71.82
C ARG A 731 -39.29 32.98 72.69
N GLN A 732 -38.99 34.28 72.65
CA GLN A 732 -39.78 35.30 73.36
C GLN A 732 -41.22 35.37 72.86
N TYR A 733 -41.43 35.28 71.54
CA TYR A 733 -42.75 35.28 70.93
C TYR A 733 -43.56 34.07 71.41
N GLN A 734 -42.97 32.87 71.34
CA GLN A 734 -43.59 31.64 71.81
C GLN A 734 -44.02 31.73 73.29
N ALA A 735 -43.12 32.22 74.15
CA ALA A 735 -43.42 32.36 75.58
C ALA A 735 -44.54 33.38 75.84
N THR A 736 -44.52 34.52 75.14
CA THR A 736 -45.53 35.58 75.28
C THR A 736 -46.89 35.13 74.75
N GLU A 737 -46.93 34.34 73.67
CA GLU A 737 -48.14 33.74 73.11
C GLU A 737 -48.77 32.70 74.05
N ILE A 738 -47.96 31.88 74.71
CA ILE A 738 -48.43 30.92 75.73
C ILE A 738 -48.96 31.65 76.97
N ASP A 739 -48.28 32.71 77.41
CA ASP A 739 -48.73 33.51 78.55
C ASP A 739 -50.05 34.25 78.22
N LEU A 740 -50.20 34.78 77.00
CA LEU A 740 -51.47 35.33 76.50
C LEU A 740 -52.60 34.31 76.63
N SER A 741 -52.38 33.05 76.22
CA SER A 741 -53.37 31.99 76.38
C SER A 741 -53.68 31.67 77.83
N THR A 742 -52.68 31.72 78.72
CA THR A 742 -52.85 31.45 80.14
C THR A 742 -53.71 32.53 80.79
N LYS A 743 -53.49 33.81 80.43
CA LYS A 743 -54.30 34.94 80.88
C LYS A 743 -55.73 34.93 80.32
N ALA A 744 -55.90 34.47 79.08
CA ALA A 744 -57.21 34.26 78.46
C ALA A 744 -58.02 33.11 79.10
N GLY A 745 -57.35 32.19 79.81
CA GLY A 745 -57.99 31.04 80.47
C GLY A 745 -58.57 31.31 81.87
N ILE A 746 -58.33 32.48 82.46
CA ILE A 746 -58.76 32.82 83.83
C ILE A 746 -60.26 33.14 83.83
N LYS A 747 -61.09 32.27 84.45
CA LYS A 747 -62.56 32.38 84.43
C LYS A 747 -63.18 33.21 85.56
N ASP A 748 -62.42 33.49 86.62
CA ASP A 748 -62.99 33.96 87.90
C ASP A 748 -63.06 35.50 88.05
N ASP A 749 -62.41 36.27 87.16
CA ASP A 749 -62.48 37.75 87.12
C ASP A 749 -62.36 38.31 85.69
N PRO A 750 -63.49 38.61 85.02
CA PRO A 750 -63.50 39.08 83.63
C PRO A 750 -62.80 40.43 83.42
N ALA A 751 -62.86 41.36 84.39
CA ALA A 751 -62.32 42.72 84.21
C ALA A 751 -60.79 42.73 84.30
N THR A 752 -60.23 41.91 85.19
CA THR A 752 -58.77 41.75 85.30
C THR A 752 -58.23 40.96 84.10
N SER A 753 -58.92 39.89 83.66
CA SER A 753 -58.54 39.12 82.47
C SER A 753 -58.53 39.99 81.21
N ASP A 754 -59.54 40.85 80.99
CA ASP A 754 -59.59 41.78 79.85
C ASP A 754 -58.37 42.69 79.76
N ARG A 755 -57.98 43.29 80.91
CA ARG A 755 -56.83 44.19 80.99
C ARG A 755 -55.52 43.45 80.75
N GLU A 756 -55.37 42.27 81.35
CA GLU A 756 -54.17 41.44 81.19
C GLU A 756 -54.03 40.91 79.77
N VAL A 757 -55.12 40.43 79.15
CA VAL A 757 -55.13 39.96 77.76
C VAL A 757 -54.82 41.11 76.80
N ALA A 758 -55.35 42.31 77.00
CA ALA A 758 -55.00 43.48 76.18
C ALA A 758 -53.51 43.82 76.25
N ILE A 759 -52.92 43.85 77.46
CA ILE A 759 -51.48 44.08 77.66
C ILE A 759 -50.65 43.00 76.98
N MET A 760 -51.04 41.73 77.13
CA MET A 760 -50.32 40.61 76.54
C MET A 760 -50.43 40.60 75.01
N PHE A 761 -51.58 40.97 74.45
CA PHE A 761 -51.78 41.10 73.00
C PHE A 761 -50.85 42.18 72.41
N ASP A 762 -50.70 43.33 73.08
CA ASP A 762 -49.78 44.39 72.67
C ASP A 762 -48.31 43.95 72.77
N LYS A 763 -47.96 43.15 73.79
CA LYS A 763 -46.64 42.55 73.91
C LYS A 763 -46.36 41.55 72.78
N VAL A 764 -47.31 40.67 72.45
CA VAL A 764 -47.19 39.74 71.32
C VAL A 764 -46.98 40.52 70.01
N ASN A 765 -47.73 41.61 69.79
CA ASN A 765 -47.53 42.48 68.62
C ASN A 765 -46.13 43.10 68.58
N THR A 766 -45.63 43.57 69.73
CA THR A 766 -44.31 44.19 69.83
C THR A 766 -43.19 43.21 69.48
N VAL A 767 -43.25 41.98 70.02
CA VAL A 767 -42.27 40.94 69.70
C VAL A 767 -42.40 40.48 68.24
N LYS A 768 -43.62 40.40 67.70
CA LYS A 768 -43.89 40.11 66.28
C LYS A 768 -43.16 41.10 65.37
N ILE A 769 -43.33 42.41 65.61
CA ILE A 769 -42.72 43.47 64.79
C ILE A 769 -41.19 43.35 64.84
N ALA A 770 -40.61 43.17 66.02
CA ALA A 770 -39.16 42.98 66.17
C ALA A 770 -38.67 41.74 65.39
N MET A 771 -39.45 40.65 65.40
CA MET A 771 -39.12 39.44 64.65
C MET A 771 -39.21 39.65 63.13
N GLU A 772 -40.22 40.37 62.64
CA GLU A 772 -40.36 40.73 61.21
C GLU A 772 -39.26 41.67 60.74
N GLU A 773 -38.82 42.63 61.56
CA GLU A 773 -37.68 43.51 61.27
C GLU A 773 -36.39 42.69 61.13
N LYS A 774 -36.14 41.74 62.04
CA LYS A 774 -34.96 40.86 61.96
C LYS A 774 -35.01 39.90 60.77
N LEU A 775 -36.18 39.36 60.44
CA LEU A 775 -36.39 38.62 59.19
C LEU A 775 -36.08 39.48 57.96
N ALA A 776 -36.50 40.74 57.94
CA ALA A 776 -36.22 41.66 56.83
C ALA A 776 -34.72 41.98 56.71
N GLU A 777 -34.00 42.14 57.82
CA GLU A 777 -32.53 42.28 57.82
C GLU A 777 -31.85 41.04 57.20
N LEU A 778 -32.26 39.84 57.59
CA LEU A 778 -31.74 38.58 57.05
C LEU A 778 -32.10 38.38 55.56
N ARG A 779 -33.27 38.84 55.12
CA ARG A 779 -33.65 38.87 53.68
C ARG A 779 -32.74 39.80 52.88
N ARG A 780 -32.48 41.01 53.38
CA ARG A 780 -31.54 41.95 52.72
C ARG A 780 -30.10 41.41 52.70
N ALA A 781 -29.74 40.61 53.71
CA ALA A 781 -28.47 39.92 53.78
C ALA A 781 -28.40 38.64 52.91
N GLY A 782 -29.46 38.30 52.17
CA GLY A 782 -29.49 37.17 51.24
C GLY A 782 -29.48 35.78 51.91
N VAL A 783 -29.86 35.68 53.19
CA VAL A 783 -29.76 34.41 53.95
C VAL A 783 -30.80 33.37 53.49
N PHE A 784 -31.92 33.81 52.91
CA PHE A 784 -33.08 32.97 52.57
C PHE A 784 -33.41 32.93 51.06
N GLU A 785 -32.46 33.25 50.17
CA GLU A 785 -32.72 33.50 48.73
C GLU A 785 -33.50 32.38 48.00
N ASP A 786 -33.37 31.11 48.42
CA ASP A 786 -34.02 29.95 47.76
C ASP A 786 -34.66 28.93 48.75
N GLY A 787 -34.94 29.34 49.99
CA GLY A 787 -35.34 28.40 51.06
C GLY A 787 -36.51 28.88 51.92
N PRO A 788 -37.11 27.98 52.72
CA PRO A 788 -38.07 28.41 53.74
C PRO A 788 -37.39 29.36 54.72
N GLU A 789 -38.11 30.38 55.20
CA GLU A 789 -37.62 31.37 56.18
C GLU A 789 -37.56 30.78 57.59
N THR A 790 -36.83 29.69 57.74
CA THR A 790 -36.65 28.95 58.98
C THR A 790 -35.21 29.09 59.46
N LEU A 791 -35.01 29.03 60.77
CA LEU A 791 -33.70 29.15 61.42
C LEU A 791 -32.74 28.09 60.89
N ILE A 792 -33.20 26.85 60.67
CA ILE A 792 -32.35 25.78 60.13
C ILE A 792 -31.99 26.02 58.68
N ALA A 793 -32.94 26.43 57.84
CA ALA A 793 -32.64 26.70 56.45
C ALA A 793 -31.65 27.87 56.34
N GLY A 794 -31.81 28.92 57.14
CA GLY A 794 -30.85 30.02 57.23
C GLY A 794 -29.46 29.56 57.69
N TYR A 795 -29.38 28.72 58.72
CA TYR A 795 -28.12 28.14 59.20
C TYR A 795 -27.46 27.25 58.13
N GLN A 796 -28.24 26.39 57.48
CA GLN A 796 -27.77 25.50 56.41
C GLN A 796 -27.29 26.31 55.22
N ASN A 797 -27.97 27.37 54.80
CA ASN A 797 -27.54 28.23 53.69
C ASN A 797 -26.22 28.95 54.00
N LEU A 798 -26.05 29.43 55.23
CA LEU A 798 -24.83 30.09 55.68
C LEU A 798 -23.61 29.13 55.71
N ILE A 799 -23.84 27.84 55.91
CA ILE A 799 -22.79 26.80 55.95
C ILE A 799 -22.58 26.11 54.60
N ALA A 800 -23.63 25.80 53.85
CA ALA A 800 -23.58 25.11 52.55
C ALA A 800 -22.87 25.94 51.48
N GLY A 801 -22.96 27.28 51.54
CA GLY A 801 -22.21 28.18 50.67
C GLY A 801 -20.68 28.14 50.84
N ASN A 802 -20.13 27.21 51.63
CA ASN A 802 -18.68 26.99 51.78
C ASN A 802 -18.05 26.16 50.66
N GLU A 803 -18.80 25.36 49.91
CA GLU A 803 -18.20 24.27 49.13
C GLU A 803 -17.33 24.73 47.96
N SER A 804 -17.60 25.86 47.29
CA SER A 804 -16.88 26.16 46.04
C SER A 804 -15.46 26.76 46.23
N ARG A 805 -15.27 27.75 47.11
CA ARG A 805 -13.95 28.37 47.36
C ARG A 805 -13.19 27.71 48.50
N PHE A 806 -13.86 27.36 49.60
CA PHE A 806 -13.20 26.61 50.66
C PHE A 806 -12.97 25.17 50.23
N GLY A 807 -13.82 24.59 49.38
CA GLY A 807 -13.50 23.33 48.71
C GLY A 807 -12.31 23.43 47.77
N GLN A 808 -12.07 24.58 47.11
CA GLN A 808 -10.84 24.80 46.36
C GLN A 808 -9.61 24.98 47.27
N ILE A 809 -9.72 25.72 48.38
CA ILE A 809 -8.66 25.81 49.41
C ILE A 809 -8.32 24.41 49.95
N ALA A 810 -9.34 23.63 50.31
CA ALA A 810 -9.19 22.27 50.80
C ALA A 810 -8.65 21.31 49.71
N ALA A 811 -9.07 21.47 48.45
CA ALA A 811 -8.56 20.68 47.32
C ALA A 811 -7.08 20.99 47.05
N ILE A 812 -6.69 22.28 47.08
CA ILE A 812 -5.28 22.69 46.96
C ILE A 812 -4.48 22.12 48.14
N GLN A 813 -4.98 22.22 49.37
CA GLN A 813 -4.33 21.63 50.55
C GLN A 813 -4.17 20.12 50.42
N ALA A 814 -5.22 19.40 50.02
CA ALA A 814 -5.20 17.96 49.83
C ALA A 814 -4.24 17.54 48.69
N ASP A 815 -4.21 18.29 47.58
CA ASP A 815 -3.29 18.03 46.47
C ASP A 815 -1.82 18.29 46.86
N ILE A 816 -1.55 19.29 47.70
CA ILE A 816 -0.21 19.50 48.30
C ILE A 816 0.16 18.34 49.25
N GLU A 817 -0.79 17.87 50.06
CA GLU A 817 -0.57 16.78 51.02
C GLU A 817 -0.24 15.43 50.38
N LYS A 818 -0.78 15.15 49.19
CA LYS A 818 -0.43 13.94 48.41
C LYS A 818 1.02 13.90 47.94
N VAL A 819 1.70 15.05 47.87
CA VAL A 819 3.07 15.17 47.31
C VAL A 819 4.13 15.33 48.40
N LEU A 820 3.75 15.71 49.62
CA LEU A 820 4.66 15.70 50.76
C LEU A 820 4.89 14.25 51.24
N PRO A 821 6.12 13.86 51.60
CA PRO A 821 6.38 12.53 52.15
C PRO A 821 5.53 12.31 53.41
N ALA A 822 4.73 11.24 53.44
CA ALA A 822 3.99 10.85 54.63
C ALA A 822 4.99 10.47 55.74
N ALA A 823 5.16 11.33 56.74
CA ALA A 823 5.84 10.93 57.97
C ALA A 823 4.93 9.97 58.74
N ASN A 824 5.35 8.71 58.87
CA ASN A 824 4.74 7.74 59.77
C ASN A 824 4.80 8.28 61.21
N ALA A 825 3.67 8.69 61.79
CA ALA A 825 3.30 8.43 63.19
C ALA A 825 2.00 9.14 63.60
N THR A 826 1.25 8.44 64.43
CA THR A 826 0.06 8.85 65.18
C THR A 826 0.28 10.13 66.00
N GLY A 827 -0.66 11.08 65.89
CA GLY A 827 -0.78 12.26 66.77
C GLY A 827 -0.41 13.60 66.12
N ASN A 828 -1.39 14.50 66.10
CA ASN A 828 -1.41 15.90 65.60
C ASN A 828 -0.48 16.22 64.39
N PRO A 829 -0.98 16.18 63.15
CA PRO A 829 -0.15 16.04 61.94
C PRO A 829 0.64 17.29 61.52
N LEU A 830 0.22 18.51 61.90
CA LEU A 830 0.70 19.71 61.22
C LEU A 830 2.11 20.16 61.62
N ASN A 831 2.45 20.12 62.92
CA ASN A 831 3.71 20.68 63.42
C ASN A 831 4.91 19.74 63.28
N LYS A 832 4.70 18.42 63.30
CA LYS A 832 5.81 17.44 63.17
C LYS A 832 6.20 17.18 61.71
N ILE A 833 5.27 17.28 60.75
CA ILE A 833 5.59 17.14 59.31
C ILE A 833 6.43 18.33 58.82
N LEU A 834 6.19 19.55 59.33
CA LEU A 834 7.03 20.73 59.06
C LEU A 834 8.44 20.61 59.67
N GLN A 835 8.62 19.80 60.72
CA GLN A 835 9.91 19.55 61.36
C GLN A 835 10.67 18.35 60.76
N ALA A 836 9.99 17.44 60.05
CA ALA A 836 10.58 16.23 59.46
C ALA A 836 11.15 16.43 58.04
N LEU A 837 10.93 17.59 57.42
CA LEU A 837 11.48 17.96 56.12
C LEU A 837 12.82 18.70 56.30
N PRO A 838 13.89 18.36 55.55
CA PRO A 838 15.11 19.18 55.54
C PRO A 838 14.74 20.63 55.21
N ARG A 839 15.14 21.58 56.07
CA ARG A 839 14.87 23.01 55.81
C ARG A 839 15.58 23.50 54.55
N ASP A 840 16.66 22.83 54.15
CA ASP A 840 17.59 23.23 53.10
C ASP A 840 17.23 22.76 51.67
N ASP A 841 16.14 22.00 51.47
CA ASP A 841 15.73 21.56 50.13
C ASP A 841 14.83 22.59 49.44
N ASN A 842 15.42 23.38 48.54
CA ASN A 842 14.73 24.39 47.71
C ASN A 842 13.59 23.79 46.86
N LYS A 843 13.60 22.48 46.61
CA LYS A 843 12.63 21.81 45.74
C LYS A 843 11.18 21.89 46.23
N TYR A 844 10.95 22.00 47.53
CA TYR A 844 9.59 22.06 48.11
C TYR A 844 9.25 23.41 48.78
N ALA A 845 10.11 24.42 48.64
CA ALA A 845 9.97 25.73 49.29
C ALA A 845 8.62 26.41 49.00
N LEU A 846 8.26 26.62 47.72
CA LEU A 846 6.96 27.17 47.31
C LEU A 846 5.77 26.41 47.90
N LEU A 847 5.78 25.07 47.88
CA LEU A 847 4.65 24.28 48.38
C LEU A 847 4.48 24.42 49.89
N ARG A 848 5.59 24.54 50.65
CA ARG A 848 5.56 24.83 52.09
C ARG A 848 4.96 26.21 52.38
N GLU A 849 5.39 27.23 51.62
CA GLU A 849 4.90 28.59 51.78
C GLU A 849 3.41 28.73 51.43
N ILE A 850 2.94 28.09 50.35
CA ILE A 850 1.51 28.03 50.00
C ILE A 850 0.71 27.33 51.11
N LYS A 851 1.19 26.18 51.59
CA LYS A 851 0.50 25.42 52.65
C LYS A 851 0.39 26.24 53.94
N ALA A 852 1.46 26.92 54.36
CA ALA A 852 1.48 27.74 55.56
C ALA A 852 0.45 28.89 55.48
N LYS A 853 0.39 29.60 54.34
CA LYS A 853 -0.60 30.65 54.09
C LYS A 853 -2.05 30.14 54.09
N LEU A 854 -2.30 28.95 53.53
CA LEU A 854 -3.65 28.36 53.49
C LEU A 854 -4.10 27.78 54.85
N ALA A 855 -3.16 27.27 55.66
CA ALA A 855 -3.46 26.64 56.95
C ALA A 855 -4.05 27.63 57.97
N ASP A 856 -3.49 28.85 58.06
CA ASP A 856 -3.97 29.91 58.96
C ASP A 856 -5.47 30.21 58.79
N ILE A 857 -5.96 30.23 57.54
CA ILE A 857 -7.36 30.52 57.24
C ILE A 857 -8.28 29.31 57.48
N SER A 858 -7.82 28.10 57.19
CA SER A 858 -8.58 26.88 57.49
C SER A 858 -8.86 26.76 58.99
N GLU A 859 -7.89 27.13 59.83
CA GLU A 859 -8.05 27.17 61.29
C GLU A 859 -8.98 28.31 61.76
N GLN A 860 -8.87 29.51 61.18
CA GLN A 860 -9.79 30.64 61.44
C GLN A 860 -11.24 30.31 61.04
N MET A 861 -11.45 29.59 59.95
CA MET A 861 -12.79 29.16 59.50
C MET A 861 -13.42 28.15 60.48
N LYS A 862 -12.63 27.13 60.89
CA LYS A 862 -13.11 26.09 61.81
C LYS A 862 -13.50 26.67 63.15
N THR A 863 -12.78 27.68 63.63
CA THR A 863 -13.03 28.34 64.91
C THR A 863 -14.19 29.35 64.85
N GLN A 864 -14.31 30.15 63.79
CA GLN A 864 -15.29 31.26 63.74
C GLN A 864 -16.67 30.90 63.17
N VAL A 865 -16.78 29.90 62.28
CA VAL A 865 -18.05 29.58 61.61
C VAL A 865 -18.62 28.25 62.06
N ALA A 866 -17.80 27.19 62.12
CA ALA A 866 -18.25 25.84 62.49
C ALA A 866 -18.43 25.64 64.01
N GLY A 867 -17.77 26.45 64.84
CA GLY A 867 -17.89 26.40 66.31
C GLY A 867 -18.91 27.36 66.92
N ALA A 868 -19.60 28.18 66.12
CA ALA A 868 -20.42 29.30 66.60
C ALA A 868 -21.81 28.88 67.11
N VAL A 869 -22.37 27.76 66.62
CA VAL A 869 -23.66 27.21 67.07
C VAL A 869 -23.45 25.78 67.53
N SER A 870 -23.73 25.52 68.81
CA SER A 870 -23.59 24.21 69.42
C SER A 870 -24.72 23.25 69.00
N GLN A 871 -24.52 21.93 69.10
CA GLN A 871 -25.59 20.96 68.79
C GLN A 871 -26.91 21.19 69.57
N PRO A 872 -26.88 21.53 70.88
CA PRO A 872 -28.10 21.87 71.62
C PRO A 872 -28.87 23.05 71.02
N GLN A 873 -28.17 24.08 70.52
CA GLN A 873 -28.82 25.23 69.88
C GLN A 873 -29.44 24.86 68.52
N LEU A 874 -28.86 23.90 67.80
CA LEU A 874 -29.45 23.38 66.56
C LEU A 874 -30.73 22.59 66.80
N GLU A 875 -30.81 21.84 67.89
CA GLU A 875 -32.05 21.18 68.31
C GLU A 875 -33.11 22.20 68.73
N GLU A 876 -32.71 23.28 69.41
CA GLU A 876 -33.60 24.39 69.72
C GLU A 876 -34.12 25.12 68.47
N PHE A 877 -33.28 25.30 67.45
CA PHE A 877 -33.74 25.88 66.17
C PHE A 877 -34.81 25.00 65.51
N LYS A 878 -34.69 23.66 65.60
CA LYS A 878 -35.73 22.72 65.12
C LYS A 878 -37.05 22.91 65.84
N THR A 879 -37.01 23.02 67.18
CA THR A 879 -38.24 23.16 67.96
C THR A 879 -38.93 24.49 67.71
N LEU A 880 -38.16 25.57 67.58
CA LEU A 880 -38.67 26.91 67.24
C LEU A 880 -39.20 26.99 65.80
N ASP A 881 -38.50 26.39 64.84
CA ASP A 881 -38.97 26.32 63.45
C ASP A 881 -40.34 25.65 63.37
N ASP A 882 -40.48 24.49 64.00
CA ASP A 882 -41.73 23.74 64.04
C ASP A 882 -42.90 24.49 64.70
N ALA A 883 -42.61 25.37 65.68
CA ALA A 883 -43.62 26.06 66.47
C ALA A 883 -43.98 27.46 65.93
N ILE A 884 -43.02 28.15 65.33
CA ILE A 884 -43.11 29.56 64.95
C ILE A 884 -43.04 29.72 63.42
N PHE A 885 -42.05 29.13 62.76
CA PHE A 885 -41.75 29.44 61.35
C PHE A 885 -42.35 28.46 60.33
N VAL A 886 -42.85 27.29 60.74
CA VAL A 886 -43.45 26.31 59.81
C VAL A 886 -44.59 26.95 59.01
N PRO A 887 -44.59 26.81 57.67
CA PRO A 887 -45.67 27.33 56.85
C PRO A 887 -46.95 26.50 57.08
N VAL A 888 -48.06 27.19 57.33
CA VAL A 888 -49.40 26.61 57.47
C VAL A 888 -50.14 26.79 56.13
N LYS A 889 -51.43 26.39 56.02
CA LYS A 889 -52.28 26.63 54.83
C LYS A 889 -52.05 28.07 54.31
N GLU A 890 -51.90 28.23 53.00
CA GLU A 890 -51.51 29.48 52.29
C GLU A 890 -50.00 29.86 52.30
N LYS A 891 -49.10 28.97 52.72
CA LYS A 891 -47.63 29.20 52.75
C LYS A 891 -47.18 30.36 53.66
N LYS A 892 -48.04 30.82 54.57
CA LYS A 892 -47.68 31.82 55.59
C LYS A 892 -47.06 31.13 56.81
N ALA A 893 -46.07 31.77 57.44
CA ALA A 893 -45.45 31.27 58.68
C ALA A 893 -46.50 31.12 59.80
N SER A 894 -46.37 30.08 60.61
CA SER A 894 -47.38 29.70 61.59
C SER A 894 -47.70 30.81 62.62
N TYR A 895 -46.70 31.59 63.04
CA TYR A 895 -46.90 32.71 63.97
C TYR A 895 -47.72 33.85 63.34
N LEU A 896 -47.53 34.14 62.05
CA LEU A 896 -48.31 35.15 61.32
C LEU A 896 -49.73 34.70 61.10
N ALA A 897 -49.92 33.43 60.73
CA ALA A 897 -51.24 32.86 60.60
C ALA A 897 -51.99 33.01 61.93
N ARG A 898 -51.42 32.56 63.05
CA ARG A 898 -52.05 32.69 64.37
C ARG A 898 -52.32 34.15 64.76
N TRP A 899 -51.38 35.05 64.50
CA TRP A 899 -51.55 36.49 64.77
C TRP A 899 -52.70 37.12 63.97
N ASP A 900 -52.80 36.82 62.67
CA ASP A 900 -53.90 37.29 61.83
C ASP A 900 -55.24 36.77 62.36
N TRP A 901 -55.31 35.49 62.74
CA TRP A 901 -56.50 34.91 63.39
C TRP A 901 -56.83 35.56 64.74
N TYR A 902 -55.84 35.84 65.60
CA TYR A 902 -56.09 36.55 66.85
C TYR A 902 -56.69 37.94 66.60
N ARG A 903 -56.23 38.63 65.56
CA ARG A 903 -56.79 39.92 65.15
C ARG A 903 -58.23 39.77 64.65
N GLU A 904 -58.48 38.81 63.76
CA GLU A 904 -59.83 38.51 63.26
C GLU A 904 -60.79 38.13 64.39
N CYS A 905 -60.37 37.27 65.32
CA CYS A 905 -61.18 36.90 66.49
C CYS A 905 -61.43 38.08 67.45
N ARG A 906 -60.46 39.00 67.58
CA ARG A 906 -60.60 40.23 68.40
C ARG A 906 -61.52 41.26 67.75
N GLU A 907 -61.44 41.42 66.43
CA GLU A 907 -62.38 42.23 65.65
C GLU A 907 -63.78 41.56 65.59
N GLY A 908 -63.80 40.24 65.73
CA GLY A 908 -64.98 39.39 65.70
C GLY A 908 -65.60 39.40 64.31
N ALA A 909 -66.73 40.08 64.17
CA ALA A 909 -67.44 40.23 62.91
C ALA A 909 -67.82 41.71 62.72
N PRO A 910 -66.86 42.56 62.32
CA PRO A 910 -67.02 44.01 62.36
C PRO A 910 -68.16 44.53 61.47
N GLN A 911 -68.59 43.75 60.46
CA GLN A 911 -69.77 44.00 59.64
C GLN A 911 -71.08 44.08 60.44
N PHE A 912 -71.11 43.55 61.67
CA PHE A 912 -72.26 43.58 62.56
C PHE A 912 -72.07 44.56 63.73
N HIS A 913 -71.18 45.55 63.62
CA HIS A 913 -71.06 46.62 64.63
C HIS A 913 -72.37 47.39 64.79
N TYR A 914 -73.09 47.10 65.86
CA TYR A 914 -74.35 47.75 66.17
C TYR A 914 -74.09 49.17 66.66
N THR A 915 -74.30 50.14 65.78
CA THR A 915 -74.19 51.57 66.08
C THR A 915 -75.59 52.19 66.24
N GLU A 916 -75.66 53.36 66.87
CA GLU A 916 -76.93 54.09 67.07
C GLU A 916 -77.68 54.38 65.75
N ARG A 917 -76.99 54.35 64.60
CA ARG A 917 -77.56 54.64 63.26
C ARG A 917 -78.23 53.45 62.57
N MET A 918 -78.04 52.22 63.05
CA MET A 918 -78.71 51.03 62.47
C MET A 918 -80.13 50.91 63.01
N ASN A 919 -81.15 50.75 62.16
CA ASN A 919 -82.51 50.52 62.63
C ASN A 919 -82.69 49.07 63.11
N LEU A 920 -82.84 48.86 64.42
CA LEU A 920 -82.94 47.53 65.03
C LEU A 920 -84.39 47.14 65.38
N ILE A 921 -85.35 48.06 65.27
CA ILE A 921 -86.76 47.82 65.60
C ILE A 921 -87.42 46.97 64.51
N GLY A 922 -88.13 45.91 64.92
CA GLY A 922 -88.85 45.01 64.02
C GLY A 922 -88.01 43.87 63.42
N LEU A 923 -86.69 43.86 63.62
CA LEU A 923 -85.78 42.82 63.14
C LEU A 923 -85.66 41.60 64.08
N VAL A 924 -86.25 41.66 65.28
CA VAL A 924 -86.20 40.62 66.32
C VAL A 924 -84.73 40.24 66.61
N TRP A 925 -84.43 38.98 66.95
CA TRP A 925 -83.08 38.49 67.25
C TRP A 925 -82.26 38.16 66.01
N LYS A 926 -82.81 38.34 64.80
CA LYS A 926 -82.20 37.89 63.55
C LYS A 926 -80.81 38.51 63.25
N PRO A 927 -80.55 39.80 63.50
CA PRO A 927 -79.20 40.36 63.36
C PRO A 927 -78.21 39.70 64.33
N PHE A 928 -78.64 39.46 65.57
CA PHE A 928 -77.81 38.82 66.58
C PHE A 928 -77.55 37.34 66.25
N GLU A 929 -78.52 36.61 65.69
CA GLU A 929 -78.33 35.24 65.17
C GLU A 929 -77.31 35.19 64.01
N LEU A 930 -77.29 36.21 63.14
CA LEU A 930 -76.29 36.32 62.07
C LEU A 930 -74.90 36.61 62.63
N LEU A 931 -74.79 37.44 63.67
CA LEU A 931 -73.55 37.68 64.39
C LEU A 931 -73.04 36.39 65.06
N THR A 932 -73.86 35.69 65.83
CA THR A 932 -73.45 34.45 66.51
C THR A 932 -73.10 33.36 65.52
N SER A 933 -73.81 33.27 64.39
CA SER A 933 -73.45 32.35 63.29
C SER A 933 -72.10 32.71 62.65
N ALA A 934 -71.81 34.01 62.47
CA ALA A 934 -70.53 34.47 61.94
C ALA A 934 -69.37 34.22 62.91
N LEU A 935 -69.56 34.46 64.21
CA LEU A 935 -68.57 34.17 65.25
C LEU A 935 -68.34 32.66 65.41
N ALA A 936 -69.40 31.84 65.32
CA ALA A 936 -69.28 30.38 65.32
C ALA A 936 -68.49 29.86 64.11
N ALA A 937 -68.67 30.46 62.93
CA ALA A 937 -67.88 30.14 61.75
C ALA A 937 -66.39 30.50 61.92
N LEU A 938 -66.07 31.59 62.63
CA LEU A 938 -64.69 31.94 62.98
C LEU A 938 -64.10 30.99 64.03
N GLY A 939 -64.89 30.57 65.02
CA GLY A 939 -64.48 29.58 66.02
C GLY A 939 -64.17 28.21 65.40
N ALA A 940 -65.04 27.72 64.51
CA ALA A 940 -64.82 26.47 63.78
C ALA A 940 -63.56 26.52 62.90
N LYS A 941 -63.25 27.68 62.32
CA LYS A 941 -62.01 27.91 61.57
C LYS A 941 -60.77 27.88 62.48
N ALA A 942 -60.85 28.47 63.67
CA ALA A 942 -59.76 28.41 64.65
C ALA A 942 -59.51 26.96 65.14
N GLU A 943 -60.55 26.15 65.30
CA GLU A 943 -60.43 24.73 65.68
C GLU A 943 -59.78 23.85 64.60
N ASP A 944 -59.85 24.22 63.32
CA ASP A 944 -59.18 23.51 62.21
C ASP A 944 -57.68 23.87 62.08
N TYR A 945 -57.14 24.70 62.98
CA TYR A 945 -55.72 25.09 62.91
C TYR A 945 -54.79 23.85 63.02
N PRO A 946 -53.92 23.61 62.03
CA PRO A 946 -53.14 22.37 61.95
C PRO A 946 -51.72 22.47 62.54
N GLY A 947 -51.30 23.64 63.03
CA GLY A 947 -49.93 23.87 63.53
C GLY A 947 -49.73 23.49 65.00
N LYS A 948 -48.46 23.47 65.46
CA LYS A 948 -48.14 23.35 66.88
C LYS A 948 -48.69 24.57 67.66
N LEU A 949 -48.86 24.42 68.98
CA LEU A 949 -49.53 25.39 69.87
C LEU A 949 -51.03 25.58 69.59
N LYS A 950 -51.69 24.58 68.97
CA LYS A 950 -53.14 24.58 68.72
C LYS A 950 -53.97 24.83 69.98
N GLU A 951 -53.66 24.17 71.09
CA GLU A 951 -54.43 24.30 72.33
C GLU A 951 -54.37 25.74 72.89
N PRO A 952 -53.18 26.36 73.10
CA PRO A 952 -53.10 27.78 73.46
C PRO A 952 -53.77 28.73 72.46
N PHE A 953 -53.64 28.44 71.17
CA PHE A 953 -54.24 29.22 70.10
C PHE A 953 -55.77 29.23 70.17
N VAL A 954 -56.39 28.05 70.18
CA VAL A 954 -57.86 27.90 70.25
C VAL A 954 -58.41 28.50 71.54
N ALA A 955 -57.72 28.30 72.68
CA ALA A 955 -58.13 28.90 73.95
C ALA A 955 -58.18 30.44 73.88
N THR A 956 -57.17 31.06 73.28
CA THR A 956 -57.11 32.52 73.10
C THR A 956 -58.18 33.01 72.12
N CYS A 957 -58.36 32.33 70.99
CA CYS A 957 -59.40 32.68 70.01
C CYS A 957 -60.82 32.58 70.60
N ASN A 958 -61.10 31.53 71.36
CA ASN A 958 -62.40 31.35 72.02
C ASN A 958 -62.68 32.46 73.03
N TYR A 959 -61.67 32.87 73.79
CA TYR A 959 -61.78 34.01 74.70
C TYR A 959 -62.09 35.31 73.94
N LEU A 960 -61.33 35.60 72.87
CA LEU A 960 -61.52 36.80 72.05
C LEU A 960 -62.89 36.84 71.37
N LEU A 961 -63.35 35.72 70.80
CA LEU A 961 -64.66 35.61 70.15
C LEU A 961 -65.79 35.77 71.16
N ARG A 962 -65.69 35.14 72.34
CA ARG A 962 -66.65 35.33 73.43
C ARG A 962 -66.72 36.79 73.85
N ARG A 963 -65.57 37.46 73.96
CA ARG A 963 -65.54 38.87 74.37
C ARG A 963 -66.10 39.79 73.29
N ALA A 964 -65.82 39.50 72.03
CA ALA A 964 -66.44 40.18 70.90
C ALA A 964 -67.97 39.99 70.90
N GLU A 965 -68.46 38.77 71.14
CA GLU A 965 -69.89 38.49 71.27
C GLU A 965 -70.53 39.29 72.41
N GLU A 966 -69.94 39.26 73.61
CA GLU A 966 -70.43 40.01 74.78
C GLU A 966 -70.46 41.51 74.50
N SER A 967 -69.40 42.08 73.93
CA SER A 967 -69.32 43.50 73.59
C SER A 967 -70.38 43.91 72.57
N GLN A 968 -70.55 43.13 71.49
CA GLN A 968 -71.56 43.40 70.47
C GLN A 968 -72.98 43.14 70.97
N ARG A 969 -73.19 42.16 71.85
CA ARG A 969 -74.47 41.91 72.52
C ARG A 969 -74.85 43.09 73.38
N ASP A 970 -73.93 43.58 74.21
CA ASP A 970 -74.18 44.72 75.09
C ASP A 970 -74.44 45.99 74.27
N ALA A 971 -73.72 46.19 73.16
CA ALA A 971 -73.97 47.26 72.20
C ALA A 971 -75.35 47.12 71.51
N PHE A 972 -75.72 45.91 71.06
CA PHE A 972 -77.03 45.62 70.47
C PHE A 972 -78.17 45.92 71.45
N VAL A 973 -78.09 45.39 72.67
CA VAL A 973 -79.10 45.58 73.72
C VAL A 973 -79.22 47.05 74.09
N THR A 974 -78.10 47.73 74.30
CA THR A 974 -78.08 49.17 74.65
C THR A 974 -78.71 50.02 73.55
N ASN A 975 -78.34 49.79 72.29
CA ASN A 975 -78.85 50.57 71.16
C ASN A 975 -80.31 50.22 70.82
N TYR A 976 -80.71 48.94 70.95
CA TYR A 976 -82.10 48.52 70.82
C TYR A 976 -82.99 49.18 71.88
N PHE A 977 -82.58 49.17 73.16
CA PHE A 977 -83.33 49.85 74.23
C PHE A 977 -83.41 51.37 74.00
N LYS A 978 -82.33 52.01 73.54
CA LYS A 978 -82.34 53.44 73.18
C LYS A 978 -83.34 53.73 72.07
N GLN A 979 -83.37 52.93 71.01
CA GLN A 979 -84.31 53.11 69.89
C GLN A 979 -85.74 52.78 70.27
N ALA A 980 -86.00 51.74 71.07
CA ALA A 980 -87.35 51.38 71.51
C ALA A 980 -87.97 52.40 72.48
N LYS A 981 -87.13 53.21 73.16
CA LYS A 981 -87.55 54.27 74.08
C LYS A 981 -87.79 55.61 73.37
N ALA A 982 -87.16 55.83 72.21
CA ALA A 982 -87.32 56.99 71.35
C ALA A 982 -88.55 56.82 70.44
#